data_AF-A0A965QL01-F1
#
_entry.id   AF-A0A965QL01-F1
#
_cell.length_a   1.000
_cell.length_b   1.000
_cell.length_c   1.000
_cell.angle_alpha   90.00
_cell.angle_beta   90.00
_cell.angle_gamma   90.00
#
_symmetry.space_group_name_H-M   'P 1'
#
loop_
_entity.id
_entity.type
_entity.pdbx_description
1 polymer ?
#
loop_
_entity_poly.entity_id
_entity_poly.type
_entity_poly.pdbx_seq_one_letter_code
_entity_poly.pdbx_strand_id
1 'polypeptide(L)'
;MKKTIFPVFAALFLTTQGGCGWFSSKPDSNQLTRDVGGLDLKPDSGKAELPGFQLPSIPPGVRRLDITPDSHIPVTYSQTGRAYIPVEGLLSESGFAKVQANAALLKLNPSEKAQQTEKLLRSIVGKISQRAAFTNTYYAPEIGYFSGWVAASEYSQLRGIDGLDAGVFLAPRAQANARPDAARRPTSRAEAATTLNPSSQYSGIERMGVGQFVGQVESELGLKPTGERVKVGVTDTGVTYAHPAFSSAKSARQRITYMKDFTNEGAGFISQRASLKVHRVESAGQKTSDAGVPVTVDAEILLPSALADGVLPVDENGKAQLPFKAIANESFILPESLVASLEAANNGIRLGVLSESAFASDEEKVDINANGKTDDQFYFFALPADSKGNEKVLVDFSATRDFRRIKPLKDFNVSGDTVEVVSERIGFSLSSIDVPVDAPSEEVASTPEKLTRVAIVGFDPGNHGSHVSGIIGARKTISNDSNNTQAHGAAPEVELMVNRVCSNNSGCNATRAIIDLARNGAKIINMSLGGLSAMNDGYGVQETVINRLTELYDVLFVISAGNSGPGRQTVGSPSTARHALSVAATASPGMITKQYNWPQPAGAGANDDEDFVMFFSSRGPTAAGGFKPNIAAPGTQLSSIQLNSAPGSRSGLDVYWGTSMAAPAATGAIALLLDAAQIYNARKPGRPLPTDALTLRRVIMDSARPFRANYFNPATGASGKGVYTWIDQGYGMVSLPRAWKLLKQKAGTDLGSGVVLNAGDSAGKEKNVSLDYNVRVLRALGNGLKYDGNQSFNTGSLVGAAQTERKFGQGVWLTEEEVDNLVEVHFNRA
;
A
#
# COMPACT_ATOMS: atom_id res chain seq x y z
N MET A 1 -9.55 -18.66 66.92
CA MET A 1 -10.87 -19.09 66.38
C MET A 1 -11.88 -17.98 66.61
N LYS A 2 -12.57 -17.51 65.54
CA LYS A 2 -13.92 -16.89 65.50
C LYS A 2 -14.17 -15.65 66.39
N LYS A 3 -14.65 -14.48 65.93
CA LYS A 3 -15.86 -14.13 65.12
C LYS A 3 -15.77 -12.62 64.77
N THR A 4 -15.88 -12.20 63.50
CA THR A 4 -17.06 -11.57 62.83
C THR A 4 -17.04 -10.03 62.81
N ILE A 5 -17.00 -9.43 61.61
CA ILE A 5 -17.93 -8.41 61.04
C ILE A 5 -17.39 -7.99 59.64
N PHE A 6 -18.17 -8.26 58.58
CA PHE A 6 -18.18 -7.60 57.25
C PHE A 6 -19.23 -6.45 57.34
N PRO A 7 -19.20 -5.32 56.59
CA PRO A 7 -19.14 -5.32 55.12
C PRO A 7 -18.48 -4.08 54.43
N VAL A 8 -18.63 -4.04 53.09
CA VAL A 8 -18.47 -2.92 52.13
C VAL A 8 -17.07 -2.65 51.60
N PHE A 9 -16.72 -3.24 50.43
CA PHE A 9 -15.94 -2.62 49.34
C PHE A 9 -15.78 -3.52 48.08
N ALA A 10 -16.45 -4.67 48.01
CA ALA A 10 -16.51 -5.50 46.81
C ALA A 10 -17.85 -5.35 46.07
N ALA A 11 -18.12 -4.16 45.53
CA ALA A 11 -19.24 -3.90 44.63
C ALA A 11 -19.06 -2.57 43.87
N LEU A 12 -18.08 -2.47 42.96
CA LEU A 12 -18.12 -1.43 41.91
C LEU A 12 -17.34 -1.77 40.63
N PHE A 13 -16.98 -3.04 40.39
CA PHE A 13 -16.29 -3.47 39.15
C PHE A 13 -16.96 -4.62 38.40
N LEU A 14 -18.17 -5.00 38.78
CA LEU A 14 -18.96 -6.00 38.07
C LEU A 14 -20.39 -5.48 37.93
N THR A 15 -20.67 -4.81 36.80
CA THR A 15 -21.96 -4.77 36.06
C THR A 15 -21.98 -3.59 35.08
N THR A 16 -21.38 -3.80 33.91
CA THR A 16 -21.92 -3.39 32.60
C THR A 16 -21.16 -4.20 31.56
N GLN A 17 -21.74 -5.34 31.19
CA GLN A 17 -21.28 -6.12 30.04
C GLN A 17 -21.51 -5.28 28.78
N GLY A 18 -20.41 -4.83 28.18
CA GLY A 18 -20.38 -3.97 27.01
C GLY A 18 -19.04 -3.24 26.92
N GLY A 19 -17.93 -3.97 26.88
CA GLY A 19 -16.60 -3.37 26.89
C GLY A 19 -15.51 -4.31 26.40
N CYS A 20 -14.84 -3.87 25.33
CA CYS A 20 -13.50 -4.26 24.88
C CYS A 20 -13.20 -5.76 24.70
N GLY A 21 -13.68 -6.31 23.58
CA GLY A 21 -13.05 -7.49 22.98
C GLY A 21 -11.80 -7.09 22.20
N TRP A 22 -10.66 -6.91 22.88
CA TRP A 22 -9.35 -6.79 22.24
C TRP A 22 -8.38 -7.71 22.97
N PHE A 23 -7.69 -8.56 22.20
CA PHE A 23 -6.79 -9.65 22.62
C PHE A 23 -7.45 -10.86 23.30
N SER A 24 -8.07 -11.73 22.50
CA SER A 24 -8.14 -13.17 22.78
C SER A 24 -8.52 -13.95 21.52
N SER A 25 -7.59 -14.11 20.58
CA SER A 25 -7.50 -15.41 19.91
C SER A 25 -6.62 -16.28 20.81
N LYS A 26 -7.21 -17.29 21.45
CA LYS A 26 -6.42 -18.38 22.02
C LYS A 26 -5.45 -18.86 20.94
N PRO A 27 -4.17 -19.10 21.25
CA PRO A 27 -3.31 -19.78 20.30
C PRO A 27 -3.89 -21.19 20.13
N ASP A 28 -4.55 -21.45 19.00
CA ASP A 28 -4.80 -22.82 18.59
C ASP A 28 -3.45 -23.51 18.51
N SER A 29 -3.34 -24.66 19.15
CA SER A 29 -2.11 -25.43 19.35
C SER A 29 -1.52 -26.03 18.05
N ASN A 30 -1.94 -25.53 16.89
CA ASN A 30 -1.46 -25.91 15.56
C ASN A 30 -0.60 -24.81 14.89
N GLN A 31 -0.14 -23.79 15.63
CA GLN A 31 0.73 -22.75 15.09
C GLN A 31 2.06 -23.34 14.59
N LEU A 32 2.21 -23.36 13.26
CA LEU A 32 3.44 -23.64 12.51
C LEU A 32 4.40 -22.45 12.61
N THR A 33 4.86 -22.09 13.82
CA THR A 33 5.70 -20.90 14.08
C THR A 33 7.18 -21.21 14.25
N ARG A 34 7.70 -22.28 13.64
CA ARG A 34 9.12 -22.64 13.76
C ARG A 34 9.81 -22.67 12.40
N ASP A 35 10.95 -21.97 12.36
CA ASP A 35 11.97 -22.00 11.31
C ASP A 35 11.74 -21.16 10.04
N VAL A 36 11.41 -19.88 10.20
CA VAL A 36 11.70 -18.90 9.15
C VAL A 36 13.12 -18.36 9.38
N GLY A 37 14.13 -19.00 8.77
CA GLY A 37 15.51 -18.51 8.73
C GLY A 37 15.67 -17.32 7.76
N GLY A 38 16.51 -16.34 8.13
CA GLY A 38 16.68 -15.03 7.47
C GLY A 38 16.75 -15.05 5.95
N LEU A 39 16.14 -14.04 5.32
CA LEU A 39 16.22 -13.81 3.88
C LEU A 39 17.62 -13.25 3.55
N ASP A 40 18.52 -14.08 3.04
CA ASP A 40 19.77 -13.57 2.44
C ASP A 40 19.54 -13.40 0.93
N LEU A 41 19.39 -12.16 0.47
CA LEU A 41 19.36 -11.84 -0.97
C LEU A 41 20.75 -11.93 -1.62
N LYS A 42 21.79 -12.33 -0.87
CA LYS A 42 23.18 -12.42 -1.34
C LYS A 42 23.73 -13.85 -1.30
N PRO A 43 23.34 -14.70 -2.27
CA PRO A 43 24.40 -15.57 -2.79
C PRO A 43 24.62 -15.42 -4.28
N ASP A 44 25.90 -15.23 -4.64
CA ASP A 44 26.43 -15.24 -6.00
C ASP A 44 26.45 -16.66 -6.61
N SER A 45 25.50 -17.52 -6.22
CA SER A 45 25.49 -18.94 -6.56
C SER A 45 25.08 -19.20 -8.03
N GLY A 46 24.46 -18.21 -8.69
CA GLY A 46 23.84 -18.39 -10.01
C GLY A 46 22.63 -19.33 -9.97
N LYS A 47 22.03 -19.53 -8.78
CA LYS A 47 20.92 -20.44 -8.53
C LYS A 47 19.66 -19.69 -8.08
N ALA A 48 18.52 -20.37 -8.16
CA ALA A 48 17.30 -19.93 -7.49
C ALA A 48 17.35 -20.25 -6.00
N GLU A 49 16.94 -19.29 -5.18
CA GLU A 49 16.90 -19.43 -3.74
C GLU A 49 15.51 -19.17 -3.19
N LEU A 50 15.16 -19.92 -2.15
CA LEU A 50 13.92 -19.79 -1.42
C LEU A 50 14.24 -19.41 0.02
N PRO A 51 13.33 -18.70 0.71
CA PRO A 51 13.41 -18.59 2.16
C PRO A 51 13.49 -20.00 2.79
N GLY A 52 14.08 -20.09 4.00
CA GLY A 52 14.16 -21.34 4.77
C GLY A 52 12.80 -21.97 5.11
N PHE A 53 11.71 -21.27 4.80
CA PHE A 53 10.33 -21.68 4.99
C PHE A 53 9.93 -22.89 4.15
N GLN A 54 9.37 -23.91 4.82
CA GLN A 54 8.69 -25.03 4.16
C GLN A 54 7.19 -24.75 4.12
N LEU A 55 6.56 -24.96 2.96
CA LEU A 55 5.10 -24.93 2.88
C LEU A 55 4.52 -26.20 3.52
N PRO A 56 3.53 -26.07 4.42
CA PRO A 56 2.80 -27.23 4.90
C PRO A 56 2.00 -27.86 3.76
N SER A 57 1.60 -29.13 3.93
CA SER A 57 0.57 -29.71 3.08
C SER A 57 -0.70 -28.88 3.21
N ILE A 58 -1.33 -28.57 2.07
CA ILE A 58 -2.55 -27.75 2.03
C ILE A 58 -3.75 -28.70 1.89
N PRO A 59 -4.60 -28.85 2.91
CA PRO A 59 -5.84 -29.60 2.79
C PRO A 59 -6.77 -29.01 1.71
N PRO A 60 -7.68 -29.80 1.12
CA PRO A 60 -8.69 -29.27 0.21
C PRO A 60 -9.54 -28.18 0.89
N GLY A 61 -9.79 -27.07 0.18
CA GLY A 61 -10.67 -25.99 0.63
C GLY A 61 -10.02 -24.92 1.52
N VAL A 62 -8.74 -25.04 1.88
CA VAL A 62 -7.98 -24.01 2.61
C VAL A 62 -7.64 -22.84 1.69
N ARG A 63 -8.30 -21.69 1.88
CA ARG A 63 -8.10 -20.50 1.04
C ARG A 63 -6.99 -19.54 1.50
N ARG A 64 -6.44 -19.76 2.70
CA ARG A 64 -5.33 -18.97 3.25
C ARG A 64 -4.41 -19.83 4.10
N LEU A 65 -3.12 -19.57 4.02
CA LEU A 65 -2.11 -20.11 4.93
C LEU A 65 -1.58 -18.97 5.80
N ASP A 66 -1.95 -18.97 7.07
CA ASP A 66 -1.45 -17.98 8.02
C ASP A 66 0.04 -18.26 8.29
N ILE A 67 0.91 -17.28 7.97
CA ILE A 67 2.36 -17.35 8.24
C ILE A 67 2.66 -16.76 9.63
N THR A 68 2.05 -15.61 9.92
CA THR A 68 2.14 -14.90 11.19
C THR A 68 0.74 -14.42 11.59
N PRO A 69 0.52 -13.95 12.84
CA PRO A 69 -0.75 -13.31 13.20
C PRO A 69 -1.15 -12.16 12.26
N ASP A 70 -0.16 -11.51 11.63
CA ASP A 70 -0.35 -10.32 10.80
C ASP A 70 -0.19 -10.58 9.29
N SER A 71 0.07 -11.83 8.86
CA SER A 71 0.26 -12.14 7.44
C SER A 71 -0.16 -13.55 7.03
N HIS A 72 -0.65 -13.69 5.81
CA HIS A 72 -1.05 -14.96 5.21
C HIS A 72 -0.62 -15.06 3.75
N ILE A 73 -0.59 -16.29 3.21
CA ILE A 73 -0.48 -16.55 1.78
C ILE A 73 -1.88 -16.92 1.28
N PRO A 74 -2.45 -16.22 0.29
CA PRO A 74 -3.70 -16.65 -0.31
C PRO A 74 -3.45 -17.94 -1.09
N VAL A 75 -4.39 -18.87 -0.96
CA VAL A 75 -4.37 -20.14 -1.69
C VAL A 75 -5.55 -20.15 -2.63
N THR A 76 -5.26 -20.50 -3.86
CA THR A 76 -6.27 -20.74 -4.87
C THR A 76 -6.25 -22.19 -5.30
N TYR A 77 -7.34 -22.65 -5.89
CA TYR A 77 -7.47 -24.02 -6.38
C TYR A 77 -7.84 -24.02 -7.85
N SER A 78 -7.30 -24.99 -8.58
CA SER A 78 -7.88 -25.37 -9.86
C SER A 78 -9.18 -26.13 -9.65
N GLN A 79 -10.02 -26.25 -10.70
CA GLN A 79 -11.27 -27.01 -10.59
C GLN A 79 -11.02 -28.52 -10.38
N THR A 80 -9.81 -29.02 -10.67
CA THR A 80 -9.38 -30.39 -10.32
C THR A 80 -8.97 -30.50 -8.85
N GLY A 81 -8.99 -29.41 -8.09
CA GLY A 81 -8.67 -29.37 -6.66
C GLY A 81 -7.19 -29.19 -6.34
N ARG A 82 -6.34 -28.88 -7.34
CA ARG A 82 -4.92 -28.64 -7.13
C ARG A 82 -4.69 -27.24 -6.53
N ALA A 83 -3.95 -27.17 -5.42
CA ALA A 83 -3.68 -25.91 -4.72
C ALA A 83 -2.50 -25.15 -5.36
N TYR A 84 -2.65 -23.84 -5.47
CA TYR A 84 -1.65 -22.91 -5.97
C TYR A 84 -1.47 -21.74 -5.00
N ILE A 85 -0.24 -21.23 -4.96
CA ILE A 85 0.13 -20.06 -4.18
C ILE A 85 0.82 -19.02 -5.08
N PRO A 86 0.67 -17.72 -4.77
CA PRO A 86 1.38 -16.69 -5.50
C PRO A 86 2.85 -16.67 -5.04
N VAL A 87 3.76 -16.52 -6.00
CA VAL A 87 5.20 -16.41 -5.80
C VAL A 87 5.69 -15.17 -6.53
N GLU A 88 6.60 -14.44 -5.90
CA GLU A 88 7.30 -13.33 -6.51
C GLU A 88 8.80 -13.56 -6.53
N GLY A 89 9.44 -12.97 -7.53
CA GLY A 89 10.84 -13.17 -7.86
C GLY A 89 11.55 -11.85 -8.12
N LEU A 90 12.79 -11.78 -7.64
CA LEU A 90 13.70 -10.68 -7.88
C LEU A 90 15.05 -11.22 -8.36
N LEU A 91 15.66 -10.53 -9.33
CA LEU A 91 17.09 -10.67 -9.54
C LEU A 91 17.81 -10.34 -8.23
N SER A 92 18.79 -11.17 -7.86
CA SER A 92 19.69 -10.90 -6.74
C SER A 92 20.31 -9.50 -6.87
N GLU A 93 20.74 -8.89 -5.77
CA GLU A 93 21.37 -7.55 -5.83
C GLU A 93 22.59 -7.54 -6.76
N SER A 94 23.43 -8.57 -6.72
CA SER A 94 24.59 -8.70 -7.60
C SER A 94 24.20 -8.97 -9.05
N GLY A 95 23.18 -9.78 -9.28
CA GLY A 95 22.60 -10.04 -10.59
C GLY A 95 22.04 -8.78 -11.24
N PHE A 96 21.22 -8.04 -10.50
CA PHE A 96 20.64 -6.79 -10.95
C PHE A 96 21.74 -5.77 -11.28
N ALA A 97 22.75 -5.61 -10.41
CA ALA A 97 23.88 -4.73 -10.65
C ALA A 97 24.68 -5.12 -11.92
N LYS A 98 24.92 -6.42 -12.16
CA LYS A 98 25.59 -6.91 -13.38
C LYS A 98 24.80 -6.56 -14.64
N VAL A 99 23.48 -6.73 -14.61
CA VAL A 99 22.60 -6.38 -15.73
C VAL A 99 22.66 -4.87 -16.00
N GLN A 100 22.55 -4.05 -14.97
CA GLN A 100 22.64 -2.59 -15.10
C GLN A 100 24.01 -2.13 -15.61
N ALA A 101 25.10 -2.72 -15.10
CA ALA A 101 26.46 -2.40 -15.53
C ALA A 101 26.72 -2.76 -16.99
N ASN A 102 26.30 -3.95 -17.42
CA ASN A 102 26.41 -4.37 -18.82
C ASN A 102 25.63 -3.43 -19.74
N ALA A 103 24.40 -3.11 -19.39
CA ALA A 103 23.57 -2.22 -20.19
C ALA A 103 24.14 -0.78 -20.25
N ALA A 104 24.81 -0.32 -19.19
CA ALA A 104 25.55 0.94 -19.17
C ALA A 104 26.80 0.89 -20.08
N LEU A 105 27.58 -0.20 -20.06
CA LEU A 105 28.72 -0.41 -20.96
C LEU A 105 28.30 -0.39 -22.44
N LEU A 106 27.14 -0.99 -22.74
CA LEU A 106 26.54 -1.00 -24.08
C LEU A 106 25.88 0.34 -24.46
N LYS A 107 25.86 1.34 -23.57
CA LYS A 107 25.21 2.64 -23.76
C LYS A 107 23.73 2.55 -24.16
N LEU A 108 23.03 1.52 -23.68
CA LEU A 108 21.63 1.31 -23.98
C LEU A 108 20.77 2.44 -23.39
N ASN A 109 19.75 2.86 -24.12
CA ASN A 109 18.72 3.74 -23.59
C ASN A 109 17.79 2.98 -22.62
N PRO A 110 16.98 3.65 -21.79
CA PRO A 110 16.12 2.98 -20.80
C PRO A 110 15.19 1.91 -21.38
N SER A 111 14.68 2.08 -22.60
CA SER A 111 13.81 1.11 -23.26
C SER A 111 14.59 -0.16 -23.65
N GLU A 112 15.77 0.01 -24.24
CA GLU A 112 16.67 -1.10 -24.59
C GLU A 112 17.14 -1.86 -23.35
N LYS A 113 17.47 -1.15 -22.26
CA LYS A 113 17.81 -1.74 -20.95
C LYS A 113 16.66 -2.62 -20.44
N ALA A 114 15.43 -2.11 -20.49
CA ALA A 114 14.25 -2.86 -20.06
C ALA A 114 14.02 -4.11 -20.93
N GLN A 115 14.16 -4.01 -22.26
CA GLN A 115 14.01 -5.15 -23.16
C GLN A 115 15.06 -6.25 -22.92
N GLN A 116 16.32 -5.86 -22.66
CA GLN A 116 17.38 -6.81 -22.35
C GLN A 116 17.09 -7.55 -21.04
N THR A 117 16.71 -6.83 -19.99
CA THR A 117 16.37 -7.45 -18.70
C THR A 117 15.11 -8.30 -18.82
N GLU A 118 14.12 -7.90 -19.63
CA GLU A 118 12.92 -8.69 -19.88
C GLU A 118 13.26 -10.02 -20.55
N LYS A 119 14.14 -10.02 -21.56
CA LYS A 119 14.63 -11.25 -22.20
C LYS A 119 15.28 -12.20 -21.18
N LEU A 120 16.10 -11.65 -20.28
CA LEU A 120 16.71 -12.41 -19.19
C LEU A 120 15.65 -12.97 -18.24
N LEU A 121 14.71 -12.14 -17.76
CA LEU A 121 13.64 -12.58 -16.86
C LEU A 121 12.76 -13.66 -17.50
N ARG A 122 12.41 -13.53 -18.78
CA ARG A 122 11.67 -14.55 -19.52
C ARG A 122 12.46 -15.85 -19.64
N SER A 123 13.77 -15.78 -19.88
CA SER A 123 14.63 -16.98 -19.87
C SER A 123 14.68 -17.65 -18.50
N ILE A 124 14.75 -16.86 -17.43
CA ILE A 124 14.73 -17.34 -16.05
C ILE A 124 13.39 -18.02 -15.75
N VAL A 125 12.28 -17.35 -16.03
CA VAL A 125 10.93 -17.89 -15.80
C VAL A 125 10.69 -19.13 -16.64
N GLY A 126 11.22 -19.20 -17.87
CA GLY A 126 11.21 -20.42 -18.68
C GLY A 126 11.90 -21.60 -17.98
N LYS A 127 13.10 -21.39 -17.41
CA LYS A 127 13.82 -22.41 -16.63
C LYS A 127 13.09 -22.80 -15.35
N ILE A 128 12.43 -21.83 -14.68
CA ILE A 128 11.59 -22.11 -13.51
C ILE A 128 10.39 -22.97 -13.92
N SER A 129 9.73 -22.61 -15.02
CA SER A 129 8.52 -23.29 -15.52
C SER A 129 8.78 -24.74 -15.93
N GLN A 130 9.99 -25.08 -16.36
CA GLN A 130 10.42 -26.45 -16.65
C GLN A 130 10.46 -27.35 -15.40
N ARG A 131 10.55 -26.77 -14.20
CA ARG A 131 10.71 -27.52 -12.95
C ARG A 131 9.51 -27.40 -12.02
N ALA A 132 8.87 -26.25 -12.00
CA ALA A 132 7.64 -26.02 -11.26
C ALA A 132 6.76 -25.13 -12.13
N ALA A 133 5.53 -25.55 -12.41
CA ALA A 133 4.62 -24.89 -13.33
C ALA A 133 4.33 -23.45 -12.87
N PHE A 134 5.16 -22.50 -13.33
CA PHE A 134 5.14 -21.09 -12.97
C PHE A 134 4.33 -20.33 -14.01
N THR A 135 3.19 -19.78 -13.61
CA THR A 135 2.19 -19.27 -14.56
C THR A 135 1.65 -17.89 -14.14
N ASN A 136 0.91 -17.22 -15.05
CA ASN A 136 0.37 -15.86 -14.86
C ASN A 136 1.45 -14.86 -14.42
N THR A 137 2.52 -14.80 -15.23
CA THR A 137 3.70 -14.04 -14.90
C THR A 137 3.57 -12.57 -15.28
N TYR A 138 3.61 -11.70 -14.29
CA TYR A 138 3.85 -10.28 -14.45
C TYR A 138 5.35 -10.00 -14.42
N TYR A 139 5.82 -9.08 -15.27
CA TYR A 139 7.21 -8.64 -15.31
C TYR A 139 7.32 -7.13 -15.09
N ALA A 140 8.30 -6.73 -14.28
CA ALA A 140 8.82 -5.37 -14.21
C ALA A 140 10.34 -5.40 -14.44
N PRO A 141 10.76 -5.50 -15.71
CA PRO A 141 12.15 -5.78 -16.06
C PRO A 141 13.11 -4.67 -15.61
N GLU A 142 12.66 -3.42 -15.57
CA GLU A 142 13.50 -2.30 -15.17
C GLU A 142 14.02 -2.40 -13.72
N ILE A 143 13.30 -3.12 -12.85
CA ILE A 143 13.68 -3.41 -11.46
C ILE A 143 14.04 -4.89 -11.24
N GLY A 144 14.12 -5.69 -12.32
CA GLY A 144 14.42 -7.12 -12.24
C GLY A 144 13.38 -7.93 -11.46
N TYR A 145 12.11 -7.52 -11.48
CA TYR A 145 11.01 -8.16 -10.74
C TYR A 145 10.11 -8.98 -11.64
N PHE A 146 9.61 -10.09 -11.12
CA PHE A 146 8.49 -10.83 -11.71
C PHE A 146 7.61 -11.45 -10.61
N SER A 147 6.39 -11.83 -10.95
CA SER A 147 5.52 -12.59 -10.03
C SER A 147 4.56 -13.47 -10.80
N GLY A 148 4.20 -14.62 -10.24
CA GLY A 148 3.28 -15.58 -10.83
C GLY A 148 2.69 -16.52 -9.79
N TRP A 149 2.13 -17.63 -10.24
CA TRP A 149 1.54 -18.67 -9.41
C TRP A 149 2.28 -19.98 -9.61
N VAL A 150 2.43 -20.74 -8.53
CA VAL A 150 3.07 -22.06 -8.52
C VAL A 150 2.19 -23.03 -7.75
N ALA A 151 2.13 -24.28 -8.22
CA ALA A 151 1.46 -25.34 -7.49
C ALA A 151 2.13 -25.52 -6.12
N ALA A 152 1.35 -25.52 -5.04
CA ALA A 152 1.90 -25.60 -3.69
C ALA A 152 2.76 -26.86 -3.47
N SER A 153 2.41 -27.97 -4.14
CA SER A 153 3.17 -29.23 -4.14
C SER A 153 4.52 -29.14 -4.83
N GLU A 154 4.74 -28.16 -5.70
CA GLU A 154 5.97 -27.96 -6.47
C GLU A 154 6.85 -26.83 -5.93
N TYR A 155 6.38 -26.09 -4.92
CA TYR A 155 7.12 -24.95 -4.38
C TYR A 155 8.53 -25.31 -3.89
N SER A 156 8.70 -26.48 -3.28
CA SER A 156 10.02 -26.97 -2.85
C SER A 156 10.99 -27.20 -4.02
N GLN A 157 10.46 -27.45 -5.22
CA GLN A 157 11.24 -27.65 -6.45
C GLN A 157 11.82 -26.35 -7.01
N LEU A 158 11.34 -25.18 -6.56
CA LEU A 158 11.90 -23.89 -6.94
C LEU A 158 13.31 -23.65 -6.37
N ARG A 159 13.73 -24.44 -5.37
CA ARG A 159 15.06 -24.31 -4.74
C ARG A 159 16.15 -24.91 -5.62
N GLY A 160 17.26 -24.19 -5.77
CA GLY A 160 18.48 -24.71 -6.37
C GLY A 160 18.37 -24.96 -7.88
N ILE A 161 17.50 -24.21 -8.57
CA ILE A 161 17.48 -24.21 -10.04
C ILE A 161 18.80 -23.61 -10.52
N ASP A 162 19.60 -24.41 -11.23
CA ASP A 162 20.91 -24.03 -11.74
C ASP A 162 20.82 -23.23 -13.05
N GLY A 163 21.92 -22.54 -13.38
CA GLY A 163 22.06 -21.83 -14.66
C GLY A 163 21.20 -20.57 -14.76
N LEU A 164 20.89 -19.91 -13.64
CA LEU A 164 20.25 -18.60 -13.66
C LEU A 164 21.34 -17.53 -13.71
N ASP A 165 21.59 -16.95 -14.88
CA ASP A 165 22.73 -16.08 -15.20
C ASP A 165 22.91 -14.87 -14.25
N ALA A 166 21.86 -14.49 -13.51
CA ALA A 166 21.87 -13.38 -12.57
C ALA A 166 21.53 -13.78 -11.11
N GLY A 167 21.27 -15.07 -10.82
CA GLY A 167 20.74 -15.48 -9.52
C GLY A 167 19.36 -14.86 -9.21
N VAL A 168 18.48 -15.64 -8.61
CA VAL A 168 17.10 -15.18 -8.37
C VAL A 168 16.65 -15.56 -6.98
N PHE A 169 16.11 -14.57 -6.28
CA PHE A 169 15.41 -14.80 -5.05
C PHE A 169 13.91 -14.98 -5.36
N LEU A 170 13.33 -16.07 -4.86
CA LEU A 170 11.92 -16.40 -4.97
C LEU A 170 11.30 -16.46 -3.57
N ALA A 171 10.12 -15.87 -3.39
CA ALA A 171 9.36 -15.97 -2.14
C ALA A 171 7.86 -16.08 -2.39
N PRO A 172 7.11 -16.74 -1.50
CA PRO A 172 5.66 -16.68 -1.52
C PRO A 172 5.25 -15.23 -1.31
N ARG A 173 4.26 -14.78 -2.08
CA ARG A 173 3.75 -13.42 -1.96
C ARG A 173 2.74 -13.35 -0.82
N ALA A 174 3.25 -13.08 0.38
CA ALA A 174 2.42 -12.86 1.56
C ALA A 174 1.56 -11.59 1.42
N GLN A 175 0.39 -11.62 2.02
CA GLN A 175 -0.54 -10.50 2.17
C GLN A 175 -0.61 -10.14 3.66
N ALA A 176 -0.67 -8.85 3.97
CA ALA A 176 -0.92 -8.42 5.34
C ALA A 176 -2.37 -8.75 5.72
N ASN A 177 -2.56 -9.42 6.86
CA ASN A 177 -3.89 -9.71 7.44
C ASN A 177 -4.56 -8.42 7.88
N ALA A 178 -3.78 -7.51 8.45
CA ALA A 178 -4.26 -6.22 8.92
C ALA A 178 -4.63 -5.36 7.72
N ARG A 179 -5.94 -5.12 7.60
CA ARG A 179 -6.42 -3.85 7.08
C ARG A 179 -5.80 -2.73 7.94
N PRO A 180 -5.59 -1.52 7.42
CA PRO A 180 -5.14 -0.42 8.27
C PRO A 180 -6.17 -0.18 9.39
N ASP A 181 -5.91 -0.73 10.57
CA ASP A 181 -6.76 -0.54 11.75
C ASP A 181 -6.59 0.90 12.22
N ALA A 182 -7.41 1.78 11.66
CA ALA A 182 -7.69 3.07 12.27
C ALA A 182 -8.72 2.80 13.36
N ALA A 183 -8.29 2.70 14.62
CA ALA A 183 -9.24 2.57 15.70
C ALA A 183 -10.15 3.82 15.71
N ARG A 184 -11.44 3.60 15.45
CA ARG A 184 -12.47 4.64 15.47
C ARG A 184 -12.76 5.02 16.92
N ARG A 185 -13.29 6.23 17.13
CA ARG A 185 -13.78 6.66 18.43
C ARG A 185 -14.81 5.63 18.95
N PRO A 186 -14.61 5.00 20.12
CA PRO A 186 -15.62 4.10 20.68
C PRO A 186 -16.77 4.95 21.21
N THR A 187 -17.82 5.15 20.41
CA THR A 187 -19.07 5.74 20.88
C THR A 187 -20.24 5.00 20.28
N SER A 188 -21.21 4.64 21.12
CA SER A 188 -22.54 4.17 20.71
C SER A 188 -23.11 5.11 19.64
N ARG A 189 -23.72 4.51 18.61
CA ARG A 189 -24.14 5.11 17.33
C ARG A 189 -25.10 6.33 17.44
N ALA A 190 -25.51 6.74 18.65
CA ALA A 190 -26.56 7.72 18.90
C ALA A 190 -26.09 9.06 19.51
N GLU A 191 -24.91 9.15 20.14
CA GLU A 191 -24.45 10.41 20.80
C GLU A 191 -23.42 11.21 19.97
N ALA A 192 -22.96 10.65 18.85
CA ALA A 192 -21.88 11.20 18.03
C ALA A 192 -22.28 12.45 17.21
N ALA A 193 -23.58 12.73 17.08
CA ALA A 193 -24.12 13.80 16.24
C ALA A 193 -24.19 15.18 16.93
N THR A 194 -24.12 15.24 18.28
CA THR A 194 -24.45 16.46 19.04
C THR A 194 -23.29 17.11 19.78
N THR A 195 -22.08 16.54 19.76
CA THR A 195 -20.98 16.97 20.67
C THR A 195 -19.67 17.42 20.02
N LEU A 196 -19.55 17.44 18.69
CA LEU A 196 -18.39 18.05 18.03
C LEU A 196 -18.66 19.55 17.82
N ASN A 197 -18.03 20.41 18.64
CA ASN A 197 -18.03 21.84 18.40
C ASN A 197 -17.06 22.17 17.24
N PRO A 198 -17.54 22.62 16.06
CA PRO A 198 -16.67 22.92 14.92
C PRO A 198 -15.71 24.08 15.21
N SER A 199 -16.10 25.02 16.07
CA SER A 199 -15.33 26.23 16.35
C SER A 199 -14.05 26.03 17.18
N SER A 200 -13.81 24.82 17.72
CA SER A 200 -12.66 24.52 18.59
C SER A 200 -11.64 23.54 17.98
N GLN A 201 -11.77 23.19 16.70
CA GLN A 201 -11.01 22.08 16.12
C GLN A 201 -9.57 22.46 15.75
N TYR A 202 -8.66 21.50 15.99
CA TYR A 202 -7.22 21.62 15.87
C TYR A 202 -6.72 20.75 14.72
N SER A 203 -6.08 21.34 13.72
CA SER A 203 -5.42 20.60 12.65
C SER A 203 -4.06 20.10 13.11
N GLY A 204 -3.88 18.77 13.18
CA GLY A 204 -2.64 18.18 13.65
C GLY A 204 -1.44 18.58 12.78
N ILE A 205 -1.66 18.81 11.48
CA ILE A 205 -0.57 19.13 10.54
C ILE A 205 0.13 20.47 10.84
N GLU A 206 -0.51 21.40 11.54
CA GLU A 206 0.11 22.67 11.94
C GLU A 206 1.28 22.47 12.93
N ARG A 207 1.33 21.33 13.62
CA ARG A 207 2.48 20.95 14.47
C ARG A 207 3.78 20.75 13.70
N MET A 208 3.69 20.53 12.39
CA MET A 208 4.84 20.48 11.49
C MET A 208 5.26 21.86 10.95
N GLY A 209 4.53 22.92 11.32
CA GLY A 209 4.78 24.29 10.88
C GLY A 209 4.29 24.58 9.46
N VAL A 210 3.20 23.94 9.01
CA VAL A 210 2.64 24.10 7.66
C VAL A 210 2.28 25.57 7.38
N GLY A 211 1.44 26.20 8.20
CA GLY A 211 1.04 27.59 8.01
C GLY A 211 2.22 28.56 8.04
N GLN A 212 3.15 28.37 8.98
CA GLN A 212 4.38 29.17 9.09
C GLN A 212 5.25 29.06 7.84
N PHE A 213 5.48 27.84 7.36
CA PHE A 213 6.29 27.59 6.17
C PHE A 213 5.66 28.20 4.92
N VAL A 214 4.36 28.01 4.73
CA VAL A 214 3.63 28.55 3.58
C VAL A 214 3.73 30.08 3.55
N GLY A 215 3.50 30.75 4.68
CA GLY A 215 3.67 32.21 4.78
C GLY A 215 5.12 32.67 4.57
N GLN A 216 6.10 31.89 5.04
CA GLN A 216 7.51 32.17 4.78
C GLN A 216 7.85 32.11 3.29
N VAL A 217 7.44 31.05 2.59
CA VAL A 217 7.71 30.90 1.15
C VAL A 217 6.98 31.96 0.33
N GLU A 218 5.73 32.28 0.68
CA GLU A 218 4.97 33.34 0.02
C GLU A 218 5.64 34.70 0.17
N SER A 219 6.15 35.04 1.35
CA SER A 219 6.91 36.27 1.58
C SER A 219 8.24 36.28 0.81
N GLU A 220 8.98 35.16 0.81
CA GLU A 220 10.29 35.05 0.15
C GLU A 220 10.20 35.02 -1.39
N LEU A 221 9.17 34.37 -1.94
CA LEU A 221 9.07 34.06 -3.36
C LEU A 221 7.84 34.69 -4.03
N GLY A 222 6.96 35.40 -3.32
CA GLY A 222 5.76 36.03 -3.88
C GLY A 222 4.73 35.04 -4.45
N LEU A 223 4.83 33.75 -4.11
CA LEU A 223 3.90 32.69 -4.51
C LEU A 223 3.71 31.72 -3.36
N LYS A 224 2.45 31.40 -3.07
CA LYS A 224 2.08 30.42 -2.05
C LYS A 224 2.33 29.00 -2.57
N PRO A 225 3.13 28.16 -1.87
CA PRO A 225 3.21 26.73 -2.18
C PRO A 225 1.91 26.06 -1.74
N THR A 226 1.41 25.15 -2.57
CA THR A 226 0.12 24.48 -2.36
C THR A 226 0.13 23.00 -2.73
N GLY A 227 1.19 22.52 -3.38
CA GLY A 227 1.31 21.16 -3.90
C GLY A 227 0.94 21.02 -5.39
N GLU A 228 0.50 22.10 -6.06
CA GLU A 228 -0.06 22.08 -7.43
C GLU A 228 0.87 21.45 -8.49
N ARG A 229 2.19 21.45 -8.26
CA ARG A 229 3.18 20.89 -9.19
C ARG A 229 3.67 19.49 -8.80
N VAL A 230 3.03 18.84 -7.83
CA VAL A 230 3.45 17.55 -7.27
C VAL A 230 2.37 16.50 -7.48
N LYS A 231 2.79 15.31 -7.93
CA LYS A 231 1.96 14.11 -8.01
C LYS A 231 2.25 13.20 -6.83
N VAL A 232 1.21 12.85 -6.07
CA VAL A 232 1.30 11.94 -4.93
C VAL A 232 0.52 10.68 -5.21
N GLY A 233 1.22 9.55 -5.15
CA GLY A 233 0.63 8.22 -5.16
C GLY A 233 0.12 7.82 -3.78
N VAL A 234 -1.03 7.16 -3.72
CA VAL A 234 -1.60 6.58 -2.49
C VAL A 234 -1.95 5.13 -2.77
N THR A 235 -1.40 4.20 -1.98
CA THR A 235 -1.83 2.80 -1.99
C THR A 235 -2.64 2.50 -0.73
N ASP A 236 -3.94 2.26 -0.87
CA ASP A 236 -4.84 2.09 0.28
C ASP A 236 -6.14 1.33 -0.09
N THR A 237 -7.24 1.50 0.66
CA THR A 237 -8.55 0.86 0.44
C THR A 237 -9.37 1.43 -0.72
N GLY A 238 -8.94 2.55 -1.31
CA GLY A 238 -9.63 3.27 -2.38
C GLY A 238 -9.69 4.77 -2.12
N VAL A 239 -10.47 5.51 -2.91
CA VAL A 239 -10.81 6.91 -2.62
C VAL A 239 -12.20 7.25 -3.14
N THR A 240 -12.96 8.02 -2.37
CA THR A 240 -14.23 8.64 -2.76
C THR A 240 -13.97 9.79 -3.73
N TYR A 241 -14.14 9.53 -5.03
CA TYR A 241 -13.83 10.51 -6.08
C TYR A 241 -14.73 11.75 -6.05
N ALA A 242 -16.00 11.57 -5.69
CA ALA A 242 -16.97 12.66 -5.60
C ALA A 242 -16.76 13.59 -4.40
N HIS A 243 -15.85 13.24 -3.47
CA HIS A 243 -15.72 13.98 -2.23
C HIS A 243 -15.31 15.44 -2.47
N PRO A 244 -16.04 16.45 -1.95
CA PRO A 244 -15.75 17.86 -2.20
C PRO A 244 -14.32 18.28 -1.83
N ALA A 245 -13.70 17.60 -0.86
CA ALA A 245 -12.30 17.78 -0.48
C ALA A 245 -11.33 17.76 -1.66
N PHE A 246 -11.61 16.97 -2.70
CA PHE A 246 -10.70 16.70 -3.82
C PHE A 246 -10.97 17.54 -5.08
N SER A 247 -11.94 18.44 -5.02
CA SER A 247 -12.24 19.39 -6.11
C SER A 247 -11.17 20.50 -6.24
N SER A 248 -10.95 21.02 -7.45
CA SER A 248 -10.14 22.23 -7.69
C SER A 248 -10.99 23.52 -7.56
N ALA A 249 -10.36 24.65 -7.21
CA ALA A 249 -10.98 25.97 -6.95
C ALA A 249 -10.67 26.92 -8.10
N LYS A 250 -9.61 26.62 -8.86
CA LYS A 250 -9.23 27.36 -10.06
C LYS A 250 -9.93 26.81 -11.31
N SER A 251 -10.46 25.59 -11.25
CA SER A 251 -11.10 24.91 -12.37
C SER A 251 -12.13 23.89 -11.90
N ALA A 252 -13.06 23.51 -12.76
CA ALA A 252 -13.97 22.37 -12.52
C ALA A 252 -13.24 21.00 -12.53
N ARG A 253 -11.91 20.98 -12.52
CA ARG A 253 -11.08 19.78 -12.63
C ARG A 253 -10.97 19.07 -11.29
N GLN A 254 -11.19 17.76 -11.29
CA GLN A 254 -10.91 16.88 -10.16
C GLN A 254 -9.40 16.68 -10.00
N ARG A 255 -8.92 16.64 -8.74
CA ARG A 255 -7.47 16.46 -8.46
C ARG A 255 -7.04 15.02 -8.30
N ILE A 256 -7.99 14.09 -8.20
CA ILE A 256 -7.73 12.67 -8.39
C ILE A 256 -7.67 12.42 -9.90
N THR A 257 -6.49 12.16 -10.44
CA THR A 257 -6.26 12.08 -11.89
C THR A 257 -5.97 10.68 -12.38
N TYR A 258 -5.67 9.76 -11.46
CA TYR A 258 -5.37 8.37 -11.75
C TYR A 258 -5.96 7.48 -10.67
N MET A 259 -6.68 6.44 -11.08
CA MET A 259 -7.24 5.46 -10.16
C MET A 259 -7.19 4.07 -10.76
N LYS A 260 -6.74 3.09 -9.97
CA LYS A 260 -6.70 1.70 -10.39
C LYS A 260 -6.95 0.78 -9.21
N ASP A 261 -7.70 -0.29 -9.45
CA ASP A 261 -7.92 -1.33 -8.45
C ASP A 261 -7.04 -2.54 -8.77
N PHE A 262 -6.19 -2.93 -7.82
CA PHE A 262 -5.33 -4.12 -7.88
C PHE A 262 -5.90 -5.32 -7.12
N THR A 263 -7.03 -5.15 -6.44
CA THR A 263 -7.79 -6.22 -5.80
C THR A 263 -8.72 -6.91 -6.82
N ASN A 264 -9.17 -8.13 -6.56
CA ASN A 264 -10.22 -8.75 -7.38
C ASN A 264 -11.62 -8.58 -6.75
N GLU A 265 -11.75 -7.75 -5.71
CA GLU A 265 -12.98 -7.61 -4.94
C GLU A 265 -14.04 -6.85 -5.73
N GLY A 266 -15.15 -7.53 -6.04
CA GLY A 266 -16.30 -6.99 -6.78
C GLY A 266 -16.07 -6.80 -8.29
N ALA A 267 -14.88 -7.14 -8.80
CA ALA A 267 -14.54 -6.97 -10.22
C ALA A 267 -15.26 -7.99 -11.12
N GLY A 268 -15.61 -7.57 -12.32
CA GLY A 268 -16.24 -8.39 -13.34
C GLY A 268 -15.23 -8.89 -14.36
N PHE A 269 -15.47 -10.06 -14.95
CA PHE A 269 -14.55 -10.68 -15.89
C PHE A 269 -15.25 -11.08 -17.18
N ILE A 270 -14.52 -10.96 -18.29
CA ILE A 270 -15.03 -11.22 -19.63
C ILE A 270 -14.05 -12.12 -20.38
N SER A 271 -14.57 -13.20 -20.96
CA SER A 271 -13.85 -14.02 -21.93
C SER A 271 -14.36 -13.76 -23.34
N GLN A 272 -13.47 -13.85 -24.32
CA GLN A 272 -13.84 -13.83 -25.73
C GLN A 272 -14.75 -15.01 -26.12
N ARG A 273 -14.73 -16.09 -25.34
CA ARG A 273 -15.48 -17.34 -25.57
C ARG A 273 -16.90 -17.32 -25.02
N ALA A 274 -17.22 -16.37 -24.15
CA ALA A 274 -18.55 -16.24 -23.57
C ALA A 274 -19.59 -16.06 -24.68
N SER A 275 -20.59 -16.94 -24.72
CA SER A 275 -21.74 -16.78 -25.61
C SER A 275 -22.68 -15.68 -25.10
N LEU A 276 -23.30 -14.97 -26.05
CA LEU A 276 -24.34 -13.97 -25.78
C LEU A 276 -25.32 -13.97 -26.95
N LYS A 277 -26.58 -14.26 -26.65
CA LYS A 277 -27.70 -14.24 -27.59
C LYS A 277 -28.81 -13.37 -27.01
N VAL A 278 -29.48 -12.64 -27.89
CA VAL A 278 -30.57 -11.73 -27.55
C VAL A 278 -31.77 -12.05 -28.42
N HIS A 279 -32.93 -12.11 -27.79
CA HIS A 279 -34.20 -12.41 -28.44
C HIS A 279 -35.18 -11.27 -28.13
N ARG A 280 -35.74 -10.65 -29.16
CA ARG A 280 -36.79 -9.64 -28.99
C ARG A 280 -38.03 -10.31 -28.42
N VAL A 281 -38.64 -9.71 -27.41
CA VAL A 281 -39.95 -10.14 -26.91
C VAL A 281 -41.02 -9.43 -27.73
N GLU A 282 -41.77 -10.17 -28.54
CA GLU A 282 -42.89 -9.62 -29.29
C GLU A 282 -43.94 -9.07 -28.32
N SER A 283 -44.09 -7.75 -28.28
CA SER A 283 -45.21 -7.09 -27.62
C SER A 283 -46.25 -6.74 -28.67
N ALA A 284 -47.48 -7.23 -28.47
CA ALA A 284 -48.61 -6.90 -29.32
C ALA A 284 -48.87 -5.38 -29.27
N GLY A 285 -48.44 -4.66 -30.31
CA GLY A 285 -49.04 -3.38 -30.71
C GLY A 285 -48.50 -2.07 -30.11
N GLN A 286 -47.40 -2.03 -29.36
CA GLN A 286 -46.80 -0.76 -28.93
C GLN A 286 -45.65 -0.32 -29.83
N LYS A 287 -45.96 0.50 -30.84
CA LYS A 287 -44.99 1.39 -31.48
C LYS A 287 -44.63 2.50 -30.49
N THR A 288 -43.37 2.62 -30.06
CA THR A 288 -42.82 3.92 -29.67
C THR A 288 -41.31 3.97 -29.90
N SER A 289 -40.83 5.10 -30.40
CA SER A 289 -39.42 5.40 -30.61
C SER A 289 -38.64 5.75 -29.33
N ASP A 290 -39.27 5.63 -28.14
CA ASP A 290 -38.70 6.00 -26.84
C ASP A 290 -38.90 4.95 -25.70
N ALA A 291 -39.64 3.85 -25.91
CA ALA A 291 -39.91 2.88 -24.81
C ALA A 291 -38.77 1.92 -24.49
N GLY A 292 -37.71 1.85 -25.30
CA GLY A 292 -36.73 0.75 -25.26
C GLY A 292 -37.35 -0.60 -25.63
N VAL A 293 -36.49 -1.58 -25.87
CA VAL A 293 -36.85 -2.88 -26.44
C VAL A 293 -36.75 -3.92 -25.33
N PRO A 294 -37.87 -4.54 -24.92
CA PRO A 294 -37.84 -5.72 -24.07
C PRO A 294 -37.20 -6.88 -24.82
N VAL A 295 -36.18 -7.48 -24.21
CA VAL A 295 -35.47 -8.64 -24.77
C VAL A 295 -35.28 -9.70 -23.69
N THR A 296 -35.20 -10.96 -24.11
CA THR A 296 -34.62 -12.01 -23.30
C THR A 296 -33.18 -12.27 -23.75
N VAL A 297 -32.31 -12.55 -22.79
CA VAL A 297 -30.89 -12.78 -23.00
C VAL A 297 -30.51 -14.17 -22.51
N ASP A 298 -29.85 -14.92 -23.39
CA ASP A 298 -29.17 -16.17 -23.06
C ASP A 298 -27.67 -15.94 -23.19
N ALA A 299 -26.93 -16.12 -22.11
CA ALA A 299 -25.50 -15.81 -22.09
C ALA A 299 -24.72 -16.70 -21.14
N GLU A 300 -23.40 -16.75 -21.36
CA GLU A 300 -22.45 -17.28 -20.41
C GLU A 300 -21.71 -16.13 -19.74
N ILE A 301 -21.83 -16.05 -18.41
CA ILE A 301 -21.13 -15.05 -17.62
C ILE A 301 -20.09 -15.70 -16.71
N LEU A 302 -19.02 -14.98 -16.41
CA LEU A 302 -18.03 -15.39 -15.44
C LEU A 302 -18.37 -14.76 -14.10
N LEU A 303 -18.59 -15.59 -13.08
CA LEU A 303 -18.83 -15.09 -11.74
C LEU A 303 -17.54 -14.56 -11.11
N PRO A 304 -17.54 -13.35 -10.53
CA PRO A 304 -16.38 -12.77 -9.85
C PRO A 304 -15.75 -13.72 -8.82
N SER A 305 -16.56 -14.40 -8.02
CA SER A 305 -16.13 -15.32 -6.97
C SER A 305 -15.42 -16.58 -7.49
N ALA A 306 -15.63 -16.95 -8.76
CA ALA A 306 -15.01 -18.12 -9.39
C ALA A 306 -13.64 -17.81 -10.01
N LEU A 307 -13.31 -16.51 -10.17
CA LEU A 307 -12.08 -16.04 -10.82
C LEU A 307 -11.23 -15.15 -9.93
N ALA A 308 -11.72 -14.79 -8.74
CA ALA A 308 -10.94 -14.16 -7.68
C ALA A 308 -9.80 -15.11 -7.28
N ASP A 309 -8.68 -14.96 -7.98
CA ASP A 309 -7.39 -15.62 -7.82
C ASP A 309 -7.28 -17.07 -8.37
N GLY A 310 -8.24 -17.59 -9.14
CA GLY A 310 -8.31 -18.96 -9.67
C GLY A 310 -7.22 -19.38 -10.70
N VAL A 311 -6.81 -20.66 -10.67
CA VAL A 311 -6.16 -21.37 -11.80
C VAL A 311 -7.24 -22.23 -12.50
N LEU A 312 -7.29 -22.28 -13.83
CA LEU A 312 -8.33 -23.02 -14.57
C LEU A 312 -7.79 -24.37 -15.07
N PRO A 313 -8.49 -25.51 -14.99
CA PRO A 313 -7.98 -26.71 -15.66
C PRO A 313 -8.00 -26.55 -17.18
N VAL A 314 -7.18 -27.32 -17.90
CA VAL A 314 -7.29 -27.44 -19.35
C VAL A 314 -8.16 -28.63 -19.76
N ASP A 315 -8.85 -28.53 -20.90
CA ASP A 315 -9.50 -29.67 -21.56
C ASP A 315 -8.49 -30.58 -22.28
N GLU A 316 -8.99 -31.66 -22.89
CA GLU A 316 -8.19 -32.64 -23.65
C GLU A 316 -7.41 -32.04 -24.83
N ASN A 317 -7.76 -30.82 -25.25
CA ASN A 317 -7.10 -30.08 -26.33
C ASN A 317 -6.18 -28.96 -25.80
N GLY A 318 -5.93 -28.91 -24.49
CA GLY A 318 -5.04 -27.93 -23.85
C GLY A 318 -5.64 -26.54 -23.62
N LYS A 319 -6.97 -26.39 -23.71
CA LYS A 319 -7.67 -25.10 -23.58
C LYS A 319 -8.28 -24.91 -22.18
N ALA A 320 -8.16 -23.70 -21.61
CA ALA A 320 -8.69 -23.39 -20.28
C ALA A 320 -10.21 -23.65 -20.15
N GLN A 321 -10.65 -24.34 -19.11
CA GLN A 321 -12.06 -24.51 -18.78
C GLN A 321 -12.49 -23.38 -17.86
N LEU A 322 -13.18 -22.40 -18.43
CA LEU A 322 -13.71 -21.27 -17.69
C LEU A 322 -14.99 -21.67 -16.94
N PRO A 323 -15.18 -21.21 -15.69
CA PRO A 323 -16.38 -21.48 -14.91
C PRO A 323 -17.55 -20.60 -15.39
N PHE A 324 -18.02 -20.85 -16.61
CA PHE A 324 -19.19 -20.13 -17.13
C PHE A 324 -20.44 -20.52 -16.34
N LYS A 325 -21.19 -19.51 -15.92
CA LYS A 325 -22.56 -19.66 -15.49
C LYS A 325 -23.47 -19.30 -16.64
N ALA A 326 -24.25 -20.26 -17.11
CA ALA A 326 -25.33 -19.98 -18.05
C ALA A 326 -26.42 -19.18 -17.36
N ILE A 327 -26.83 -18.09 -17.98
CA ILE A 327 -28.10 -17.41 -17.70
C ILE A 327 -29.00 -17.62 -18.91
N ALA A 328 -30.26 -17.95 -18.66
CA ALA A 328 -31.20 -18.31 -19.71
C ALA A 328 -32.52 -17.56 -19.53
N ASN A 329 -33.04 -17.02 -20.64
CA ASN A 329 -34.27 -16.22 -20.69
C ASN A 329 -34.31 -15.05 -19.67
N GLU A 330 -33.17 -14.46 -19.35
CA GLU A 330 -33.15 -13.31 -18.42
C GLU A 330 -33.70 -12.07 -19.14
N SER A 331 -34.64 -11.38 -18.50
CA SER A 331 -35.29 -10.21 -19.10
C SER A 331 -34.45 -8.94 -18.92
N PHE A 332 -34.29 -8.19 -20.01
CA PHE A 332 -33.61 -6.89 -20.06
C PHE A 332 -34.45 -5.89 -20.86
N ILE A 333 -34.26 -4.60 -20.58
CA ILE A 333 -34.78 -3.52 -21.43
C ILE A 333 -33.59 -2.77 -22.00
N LEU A 334 -33.39 -2.84 -23.32
CA LEU A 334 -32.23 -2.26 -24.00
C LEU A 334 -32.65 -1.12 -24.95
N PRO A 335 -31.80 -0.11 -25.20
CA PRO A 335 -32.05 0.83 -26.28
C PRO A 335 -31.94 0.14 -27.64
N GLU A 336 -32.76 0.55 -28.61
CA GLU A 336 -32.80 -0.06 -29.96
C GLU A 336 -31.42 -0.11 -30.62
N SER A 337 -30.58 0.92 -30.42
CA SER A 337 -29.20 0.95 -30.94
C SER A 337 -28.31 -0.17 -30.40
N LEU A 338 -28.51 -0.56 -29.13
CA LEU A 338 -27.75 -1.65 -28.51
C LEU A 338 -28.29 -3.01 -28.99
N VAL A 339 -29.60 -3.17 -29.12
CA VAL A 339 -30.21 -4.38 -29.68
C VAL A 339 -29.73 -4.61 -31.10
N ALA A 340 -29.79 -3.59 -31.97
CA ALA A 340 -29.29 -3.68 -33.33
C ALA A 340 -27.79 -4.05 -33.39
N SER A 341 -27.00 -3.56 -32.44
CA SER A 341 -25.58 -3.94 -32.33
C SER A 341 -25.41 -5.38 -31.87
N LEU A 342 -26.24 -5.87 -30.96
CA LEU A 342 -26.22 -7.26 -30.46
C LEU A 342 -26.72 -8.26 -31.50
N GLU A 343 -27.62 -7.85 -32.40
CA GLU A 343 -28.11 -8.67 -33.51
C GLU A 343 -27.11 -8.75 -34.68
N ALA A 344 -26.14 -7.82 -34.75
CA ALA A 344 -25.09 -7.86 -35.76
C ALA A 344 -24.16 -9.07 -35.56
N ALA A 345 -23.79 -9.72 -36.67
CA ALA A 345 -22.83 -10.82 -36.65
C ALA A 345 -21.46 -10.33 -36.15
N ASN A 346 -20.80 -11.12 -35.29
CA ASN A 346 -19.48 -10.82 -34.72
C ASN A 346 -19.38 -9.43 -34.04
N ASN A 347 -20.44 -8.99 -33.38
CA ASN A 347 -20.51 -7.66 -32.74
C ASN A 347 -19.46 -7.40 -31.64
N GLY A 348 -18.79 -8.44 -31.12
CA GLY A 348 -17.76 -8.29 -30.09
C GLY A 348 -18.27 -7.85 -28.71
N ILE A 349 -19.58 -7.66 -28.54
CA ILE A 349 -20.20 -7.28 -27.27
C ILE A 349 -20.25 -8.51 -26.35
N ARG A 350 -20.03 -8.29 -25.07
CA ARG A 350 -20.04 -9.34 -24.04
C ARG A 350 -20.81 -8.89 -22.82
N LEU A 351 -21.42 -9.84 -22.13
CA LEU A 351 -22.12 -9.63 -20.87
C LEU A 351 -21.24 -10.12 -19.71
N GLY A 352 -21.17 -9.32 -18.65
CA GLY A 352 -20.55 -9.72 -17.40
C GLY A 352 -21.36 -9.24 -16.20
N VAL A 353 -20.86 -9.54 -15.01
CA VAL A 353 -21.51 -9.17 -13.75
C VAL A 353 -20.47 -8.69 -12.73
N LEU A 354 -20.80 -7.62 -12.01
CA LEU A 354 -20.09 -7.16 -10.82
C LEU A 354 -20.86 -7.63 -9.58
N SER A 355 -20.15 -7.93 -8.49
CA SER A 355 -20.76 -8.48 -7.28
C SER A 355 -20.57 -7.53 -6.10
N GLU A 356 -21.67 -7.01 -5.57
CA GLU A 356 -21.66 -6.13 -4.39
C GLU A 356 -21.30 -6.89 -3.12
N SER A 357 -21.80 -8.12 -2.97
CA SER A 357 -21.51 -8.99 -1.83
C SER A 357 -20.01 -9.25 -1.61
N ALA A 358 -19.18 -9.03 -2.62
CA ALA A 358 -17.73 -9.16 -2.49
C ALA A 358 -17.15 -8.11 -1.52
N PHE A 359 -17.80 -6.95 -1.37
CA PHE A 359 -17.39 -5.89 -0.45
C PHE A 359 -17.93 -6.06 0.97
N ALA A 360 -18.84 -7.01 1.20
CA ALA A 360 -19.40 -7.23 2.53
C ALA A 360 -18.33 -7.79 3.48
N SER A 361 -18.30 -7.26 4.70
CA SER A 361 -17.51 -7.77 5.83
C SER A 361 -18.30 -7.68 7.14
N ASP A 362 -17.79 -8.31 8.19
CA ASP A 362 -18.41 -8.26 9.53
C ASP A 362 -18.47 -6.84 10.11
N GLU A 363 -17.53 -5.96 9.72
CA GLU A 363 -17.40 -4.61 10.25
C GLU A 363 -18.04 -3.53 9.36
N GLU A 364 -18.08 -3.78 8.04
CA GLU A 364 -18.55 -2.81 7.06
C GLU A 364 -19.49 -3.44 6.04
N LYS A 365 -20.65 -2.80 5.90
CA LYS A 365 -21.67 -3.11 4.92
C LYS A 365 -21.63 -2.05 3.84
N VAL A 366 -21.20 -2.46 2.65
CA VAL A 366 -21.15 -1.64 1.45
C VAL A 366 -22.43 -1.88 0.66
N ASP A 367 -23.23 -0.83 0.52
CA ASP A 367 -24.44 -0.77 -0.30
C ASP A 367 -24.19 0.33 -1.35
N ILE A 368 -23.81 -0.09 -2.56
CA ILE A 368 -23.38 0.78 -3.66
C ILE A 368 -24.57 1.57 -4.20
N ASN A 369 -25.75 0.97 -4.29
CA ASN A 369 -26.93 1.59 -4.88
C ASN A 369 -27.93 2.17 -3.86
N ALA A 370 -27.61 2.06 -2.57
CA ALA A 370 -28.40 2.51 -1.43
C ALA A 370 -29.83 1.93 -1.39
N ASN A 371 -30.03 0.69 -1.86
CA ASN A 371 -31.34 0.04 -1.84
C ASN A 371 -31.64 -0.72 -0.53
N GLY A 372 -30.69 -0.72 0.43
CA GLY A 372 -30.79 -1.40 1.72
C GLY A 372 -30.30 -2.85 1.70
N LYS A 373 -29.77 -3.34 0.57
CA LYS A 373 -29.16 -4.66 0.39
C LYS A 373 -27.66 -4.51 0.15
N THR A 374 -26.94 -5.63 0.24
CA THR A 374 -25.48 -5.68 0.05
C THR A 374 -25.09 -6.92 -0.76
N ASP A 375 -26.02 -7.46 -1.53
CA ASP A 375 -25.90 -8.72 -2.26
C ASP A 375 -26.24 -8.58 -3.75
N ASP A 376 -26.33 -7.34 -4.23
CA ASP A 376 -26.71 -7.08 -5.61
C ASP A 376 -25.66 -7.58 -6.62
N GLN A 377 -26.19 -7.89 -7.80
CA GLN A 377 -25.43 -8.26 -8.99
C GLN A 377 -25.66 -7.19 -10.04
N PHE A 378 -24.61 -6.42 -10.37
CA PHE A 378 -24.70 -5.38 -11.39
C PHE A 378 -24.26 -5.93 -12.73
N TYR A 379 -25.23 -6.17 -13.60
CA TYR A 379 -24.95 -6.60 -14.97
C TYR A 379 -24.29 -5.48 -15.76
N PHE A 380 -23.37 -5.85 -16.64
CA PHE A 380 -22.76 -4.91 -17.56
C PHE A 380 -22.54 -5.50 -18.94
N PHE A 381 -22.63 -4.64 -19.95
CA PHE A 381 -22.20 -4.95 -21.32
C PHE A 381 -20.84 -4.31 -21.56
N ALA A 382 -19.84 -5.11 -21.92
CA ALA A 382 -18.62 -4.58 -22.52
C ALA A 382 -18.76 -4.51 -24.03
N LEU A 383 -18.46 -3.34 -24.56
CA LEU A 383 -18.48 -3.06 -25.99
C LEU A 383 -17.10 -3.30 -26.60
N PRO A 384 -17.03 -3.66 -27.89
CA PRO A 384 -15.77 -3.73 -28.60
C PRO A 384 -15.04 -2.37 -28.56
N ALA A 385 -13.71 -2.45 -28.62
CA ALA A 385 -12.86 -1.27 -28.64
C ALA A 385 -13.21 -0.32 -29.81
N ASP A 386 -13.19 0.99 -29.56
CA ASP A 386 -13.35 1.98 -30.62
C ASP A 386 -12.15 2.00 -31.60
N SER A 387 -12.23 2.78 -32.67
CA SER A 387 -11.13 2.92 -33.66
C SER A 387 -9.77 3.33 -33.08
N LYS A 388 -9.74 3.83 -31.84
CA LYS A 388 -8.53 4.20 -31.10
C LYS A 388 -8.11 3.13 -30.07
N GLY A 389 -8.75 1.96 -30.08
CA GLY A 389 -8.47 0.85 -29.17
C GLY A 389 -9.11 0.98 -27.78
N ASN A 390 -10.04 1.93 -27.56
CA ASN A 390 -10.63 2.11 -26.23
C ASN A 390 -11.87 1.24 -26.04
N GLU A 391 -11.79 0.30 -25.10
CA GLU A 391 -12.93 -0.48 -24.63
C GLU A 391 -13.89 0.40 -23.81
N LYS A 392 -15.18 -0.01 -23.78
CA LYS A 392 -16.23 0.69 -23.04
C LYS A 392 -17.12 -0.31 -22.31
N VAL A 393 -17.68 0.11 -21.19
CA VAL A 393 -18.63 -0.68 -20.40
C VAL A 393 -19.90 0.10 -20.12
N LEU A 394 -21.07 -0.55 -20.22
CA LEU A 394 -22.34 -0.05 -19.73
C LEU A 394 -22.70 -0.87 -18.49
N VAL A 395 -22.87 -0.24 -17.33
CA VAL A 395 -23.13 -0.94 -16.07
C VAL A 395 -24.46 -0.47 -15.48
N ASP A 396 -25.32 -1.42 -15.13
CA ASP A 396 -26.55 -1.14 -14.42
C ASP A 396 -26.37 -1.24 -12.91
N PHE A 397 -26.06 -0.10 -12.27
CA PHE A 397 -25.99 0.01 -10.82
C PHE A 397 -27.37 0.02 -10.13
N SER A 398 -28.47 0.14 -10.87
CA SER A 398 -29.82 0.06 -10.28
C SER A 398 -30.30 -1.38 -10.06
N ALA A 399 -29.59 -2.37 -10.62
CA ALA A 399 -29.96 -3.78 -10.62
C ALA A 399 -31.38 -4.05 -11.18
N THR A 400 -31.90 -3.16 -12.04
CA THR A 400 -33.22 -3.27 -12.68
C THR A 400 -33.18 -3.94 -14.05
N ARG A 401 -31.98 -4.10 -14.61
CA ARG A 401 -31.68 -4.59 -15.97
C ARG A 401 -32.24 -3.69 -17.08
N ASP A 402 -32.42 -2.41 -16.77
CA ASP A 402 -32.83 -1.37 -17.70
C ASP A 402 -31.63 -0.53 -18.17
N PHE A 403 -31.22 -0.73 -19.41
CA PHE A 403 -30.06 -0.06 -20.02
C PHE A 403 -30.43 1.19 -20.84
N ARG A 404 -31.71 1.59 -20.90
CA ARG A 404 -32.15 2.69 -21.78
C ARG A 404 -31.45 4.01 -21.50
N ARG A 405 -31.09 4.27 -20.24
CA ARG A 405 -30.48 5.54 -19.78
C ARG A 405 -29.02 5.39 -19.35
N ILE A 406 -28.43 4.22 -19.56
CA ILE A 406 -27.06 3.92 -19.13
C ILE A 406 -26.08 4.43 -20.18
N LYS A 407 -25.10 5.23 -19.74
CA LYS A 407 -24.05 5.76 -20.60
C LYS A 407 -22.86 4.80 -20.61
N PRO A 408 -22.25 4.52 -21.77
CA PRO A 408 -21.02 3.75 -21.84
C PRO A 408 -19.85 4.58 -21.27
N LEU A 409 -19.06 3.96 -20.40
CA LEU A 409 -17.86 4.57 -19.80
C LEU A 409 -16.60 3.89 -20.34
N LYS A 410 -15.57 4.67 -20.62
CA LYS A 410 -14.21 4.18 -20.88
C LYS A 410 -13.44 3.94 -19.58
N ASP A 411 -12.23 3.39 -19.69
CA ASP A 411 -11.27 3.39 -18.59
C ASP A 411 -11.06 4.82 -18.06
N PHE A 412 -11.17 4.98 -16.75
CA PHE A 412 -11.01 6.24 -16.05
C PHE A 412 -9.66 6.91 -16.35
N ASN A 413 -8.58 6.14 -16.41
CA ASN A 413 -7.24 6.67 -16.68
C ASN A 413 -7.04 7.09 -18.14
N VAL A 414 -7.98 6.74 -19.03
CA VAL A 414 -7.97 7.15 -20.44
C VAL A 414 -8.83 8.40 -20.68
N SER A 415 -10.00 8.51 -20.06
CA SER A 415 -10.95 9.60 -20.35
C SER A 415 -11.45 10.38 -19.14
N GLY A 416 -11.27 9.88 -17.93
CA GLY A 416 -11.89 10.42 -16.71
C GLY A 416 -13.39 10.15 -16.61
N ASP A 417 -13.93 9.19 -17.38
CA ASP A 417 -15.35 8.86 -17.38
C ASP A 417 -15.79 8.33 -16.00
N THR A 418 -16.90 8.86 -15.51
CA THR A 418 -17.56 8.41 -14.28
C THR A 418 -19.07 8.48 -14.42
N VAL A 419 -19.80 7.68 -13.65
CA VAL A 419 -21.25 7.74 -13.48
C VAL A 419 -21.59 8.06 -12.03
N GLU A 420 -22.64 8.85 -11.83
CA GLU A 420 -23.17 9.15 -10.50
C GLU A 420 -24.01 7.97 -10.02
N VAL A 421 -23.70 7.48 -8.82
CA VAL A 421 -24.42 6.39 -8.15
C VAL A 421 -24.73 6.87 -6.74
N VAL A 422 -26.01 7.19 -6.48
CA VAL A 422 -26.46 7.82 -5.23
C VAL A 422 -25.71 9.15 -5.01
N SER A 423 -24.82 9.24 -4.01
CA SER A 423 -23.99 10.41 -3.71
C SER A 423 -22.55 10.28 -4.20
N GLU A 424 -22.19 9.14 -4.79
CA GLU A 424 -20.86 8.80 -5.23
C GLU A 424 -20.69 8.97 -6.75
N ARG A 425 -19.44 9.06 -7.20
CA ARG A 425 -19.10 9.04 -8.63
C ARG A 425 -18.12 7.92 -8.90
N ILE A 426 -18.58 6.93 -9.64
CA ILE A 426 -17.86 5.68 -9.90
C ILE A 426 -17.32 5.69 -11.32
N GLY A 427 -16.06 5.30 -11.47
CA GLY A 427 -15.42 5.01 -12.76
C GLY A 427 -15.02 3.55 -12.85
N PHE A 428 -14.35 3.19 -13.95
CA PHE A 428 -13.81 1.85 -14.14
C PHE A 428 -12.33 1.87 -14.49
N SER A 429 -11.59 0.89 -13.98
CA SER A 429 -10.30 0.51 -14.53
C SER A 429 -10.45 -0.80 -15.29
N LEU A 430 -10.05 -0.78 -16.55
CA LEU A 430 -10.04 -1.92 -17.45
C LEU A 430 -8.62 -2.46 -17.53
N SER A 431 -8.49 -3.77 -17.38
CA SER A 431 -7.19 -4.43 -17.45
C SER A 431 -7.34 -5.80 -18.06
N SER A 432 -6.36 -6.24 -18.81
CA SER A 432 -6.28 -7.66 -19.17
C SER A 432 -5.63 -8.42 -18.02
N ILE A 433 -6.22 -9.54 -17.65
CA ILE A 433 -5.61 -10.52 -16.76
C ILE A 433 -5.39 -11.81 -17.54
N ASP A 434 -4.24 -12.43 -17.32
CA ASP A 434 -3.99 -13.78 -17.81
C ASP A 434 -4.46 -14.73 -16.70
N VAL A 435 -5.48 -15.53 -17.00
CA VAL A 435 -5.91 -16.57 -16.06
C VAL A 435 -5.05 -17.81 -16.31
N PRO A 436 -4.26 -18.21 -15.30
CA PRO A 436 -3.39 -19.36 -15.41
C PRO A 436 -4.20 -20.64 -15.61
N VAL A 437 -3.57 -21.63 -16.24
CA VAL A 437 -4.20 -22.93 -16.46
C VAL A 437 -3.39 -24.08 -15.85
N ASP A 438 -4.08 -25.03 -15.23
CA ASP A 438 -3.55 -26.27 -14.66
C ASP A 438 -3.40 -27.30 -15.79
N ALA A 439 -2.20 -27.38 -16.34
CA ALA A 439 -1.82 -28.36 -17.35
C ALA A 439 -1.26 -29.63 -16.67
N PRO A 440 -1.79 -30.83 -17.00
CA PRO A 440 -1.41 -32.07 -16.31
C PRO A 440 -0.01 -32.62 -16.66
N SER A 441 0.73 -32.10 -17.65
CA SER A 441 2.07 -32.60 -18.00
C SER A 441 2.88 -31.66 -18.92
N GLU A 442 4.20 -31.92 -19.03
CA GLU A 442 5.17 -31.24 -19.93
C GLU A 442 4.81 -31.31 -21.43
N GLU A 443 3.85 -32.14 -21.83
CA GLU A 443 3.54 -32.43 -23.24
C GLU A 443 2.50 -31.49 -23.87
N VAL A 444 1.71 -30.76 -23.07
CA VAL A 444 0.68 -29.84 -23.59
C VAL A 444 1.07 -28.40 -23.29
N ALA A 445 1.64 -27.73 -24.30
CA ALA A 445 1.88 -26.30 -24.25
C ALA A 445 0.53 -25.57 -24.11
N SER A 446 0.21 -25.13 -22.89
CA SER A 446 -1.04 -24.47 -22.61
C SER A 446 -0.90 -22.96 -22.81
N THR A 447 -1.86 -22.37 -23.53
CA THR A 447 -1.90 -20.91 -23.70
C THR A 447 -2.81 -20.34 -22.60
N PRO A 448 -2.33 -19.39 -21.78
CA PRO A 448 -3.18 -18.77 -20.76
C PRO A 448 -4.39 -18.10 -21.39
N GLU A 449 -5.54 -18.16 -20.71
CA GLU A 449 -6.74 -17.45 -21.16
C GLU A 449 -6.61 -15.98 -20.77
N LYS A 450 -6.70 -15.09 -21.76
CA LYS A 450 -6.73 -13.66 -21.51
C LYS A 450 -8.17 -13.20 -21.25
N LEU A 451 -8.44 -12.72 -20.04
CA LEU A 451 -9.73 -12.12 -19.68
C LEU A 451 -9.60 -10.60 -19.59
N THR A 452 -10.69 -9.92 -19.94
CA THR A 452 -10.84 -8.49 -19.64
C THR A 452 -11.46 -8.37 -18.24
N ARG A 453 -10.72 -7.74 -17.31
CA ARG A 453 -11.17 -7.41 -15.96
C ARG A 453 -11.72 -5.98 -15.94
N VAL A 454 -12.94 -5.84 -15.47
CA VAL A 454 -13.66 -4.58 -15.25
C VAL A 454 -13.73 -4.33 -13.75
N ALA A 455 -12.98 -3.36 -13.25
CA ALA A 455 -12.91 -3.05 -11.83
C ALA A 455 -13.46 -1.67 -11.51
N ILE A 456 -14.20 -1.57 -10.40
CA ILE A 456 -14.80 -0.33 -9.92
C ILE A 456 -13.70 0.56 -9.32
N VAL A 457 -13.70 1.86 -9.66
CA VAL A 457 -12.83 2.87 -9.04
C VAL A 457 -13.63 4.12 -8.67
N GLY A 458 -13.03 5.02 -7.88
CA GLY A 458 -13.70 6.22 -7.36
C GLY A 458 -14.63 5.97 -6.17
N PHE A 459 -14.54 4.75 -5.63
CA PHE A 459 -15.23 4.28 -4.43
C PHE A 459 -14.19 3.74 -3.44
N ASP A 460 -14.41 3.96 -2.15
CA ASP A 460 -13.50 3.54 -1.08
C ASP A 460 -14.25 2.70 -0.05
N PRO A 461 -14.48 1.40 -0.28
CA PRO A 461 -15.27 0.58 0.64
C PRO A 461 -14.77 0.64 2.08
N GLY A 462 -13.48 0.94 2.28
CA GLY A 462 -12.84 0.92 3.57
C GLY A 462 -12.79 2.23 4.35
N ASN A 463 -13.25 3.36 3.79
CA ASN A 463 -13.12 4.74 4.32
C ASN A 463 -11.67 5.25 4.57
N HIS A 464 -10.70 4.35 4.74
CA HIS A 464 -9.37 4.63 5.22
C HIS A 464 -8.56 5.37 4.15
N GLY A 465 -8.61 4.93 2.90
CA GLY A 465 -7.91 5.58 1.79
C GLY A 465 -8.39 6.99 1.49
N SER A 466 -9.69 7.27 1.66
CA SER A 466 -10.25 8.62 1.59
C SER A 466 -9.74 9.50 2.73
N HIS A 467 -9.61 8.94 3.94
CA HIS A 467 -9.09 9.65 5.11
C HIS A 467 -7.61 10.00 4.94
N VAL A 468 -6.82 9.02 4.49
CA VAL A 468 -5.40 9.18 4.14
C VAL A 468 -5.23 10.24 3.05
N SER A 469 -5.97 10.14 1.95
CA SER A 469 -5.91 11.10 0.84
C SER A 469 -6.30 12.52 1.28
N GLY A 470 -7.26 12.64 2.18
CA GLY A 470 -7.67 13.93 2.73
C GLY A 470 -6.60 14.58 3.60
N ILE A 471 -5.86 13.82 4.41
CA ILE A 471 -4.75 14.37 5.22
C ILE A 471 -3.65 14.91 4.32
N ILE A 472 -3.38 14.25 3.20
CA ILE A 472 -2.38 14.70 2.22
C ILE A 472 -2.84 16.01 1.60
N GLY A 473 -4.07 16.06 1.07
CA GLY A 473 -4.43 17.13 0.16
C GLY A 473 -5.90 17.50 0.10
N ALA A 474 -6.70 17.30 1.15
CA ALA A 474 -8.05 17.88 1.22
C ALA A 474 -7.98 19.40 1.17
N ARG A 475 -8.92 20.02 0.46
CA ARG A 475 -9.23 21.45 0.63
C ARG A 475 -10.24 21.65 1.74
N LYS A 476 -10.53 22.92 2.02
CA LYS A 476 -11.58 23.32 2.97
C LYS A 476 -12.88 22.55 2.70
N THR A 477 -13.21 21.64 3.60
CA THR A 477 -14.43 20.82 3.56
C THR A 477 -15.57 21.41 4.40
N ILE A 478 -15.26 22.26 5.37
CA ILE A 478 -16.22 22.85 6.30
C ILE A 478 -16.48 24.31 5.92
N SER A 479 -17.70 24.64 5.51
CA SER A 479 -18.07 26.00 5.04
C SER A 479 -17.80 27.09 6.08
N ASN A 480 -18.08 26.81 7.37
CA ASN A 480 -17.90 27.74 8.49
C ASN A 480 -16.48 27.78 9.07
N ASP A 481 -15.48 27.15 8.43
CA ASP A 481 -14.07 27.20 8.83
C ASP A 481 -13.36 28.43 8.26
N SER A 482 -13.63 29.60 8.82
CA SER A 482 -13.19 30.90 8.30
C SER A 482 -11.65 31.08 8.28
N ASN A 483 -10.94 30.38 9.16
CA ASN A 483 -9.48 30.40 9.25
C ASN A 483 -8.80 29.19 8.58
N ASN A 484 -9.57 28.27 7.99
CA ASN A 484 -9.07 27.07 7.32
C ASN A 484 -8.19 26.20 8.22
N THR A 485 -8.57 26.01 9.50
CA THR A 485 -7.78 25.24 10.48
C THR A 485 -8.45 23.96 10.94
N GLN A 486 -9.62 23.58 10.42
CA GLN A 486 -10.42 22.50 10.98
C GLN A 486 -10.22 21.17 10.24
N ALA A 487 -10.39 21.15 8.91
CA ALA A 487 -10.31 19.93 8.10
C ALA A 487 -9.74 20.20 6.70
N HIS A 488 -8.41 20.32 6.63
CA HIS A 488 -7.67 20.48 5.37
C HIS A 488 -6.41 19.60 5.39
N GLY A 489 -5.98 19.17 4.21
CA GLY A 489 -4.73 18.46 4.02
C GLY A 489 -3.55 19.41 3.90
N ALA A 490 -2.34 18.90 4.13
CA ALA A 490 -1.15 19.74 4.12
C ALA A 490 -0.86 20.34 2.73
N ALA A 491 -1.05 19.59 1.64
CA ALA A 491 -0.85 20.03 0.26
C ALA A 491 -2.19 20.08 -0.51
N PRO A 492 -3.01 21.13 -0.33
CA PRO A 492 -4.41 21.17 -0.81
C PRO A 492 -4.58 21.21 -2.33
N GLU A 493 -3.51 21.41 -3.11
CA GLU A 493 -3.56 21.43 -4.58
C GLU A 493 -2.83 20.27 -5.23
N VAL A 494 -2.35 19.31 -4.44
CA VAL A 494 -1.64 18.15 -4.97
C VAL A 494 -2.50 17.34 -5.94
N GLU A 495 -1.87 16.80 -6.97
CA GLU A 495 -2.47 15.79 -7.84
C GLU A 495 -2.38 14.42 -7.15
N LEU A 496 -3.53 13.76 -6.97
CA LEU A 496 -3.62 12.46 -6.30
C LEU A 496 -3.76 11.34 -7.34
N MET A 497 -2.95 10.30 -7.16
CA MET A 497 -3.02 9.05 -7.92
C MET A 497 -3.29 7.93 -6.92
N VAL A 498 -4.45 7.27 -7.01
CA VAL A 498 -4.88 6.33 -5.96
C VAL A 498 -5.00 4.92 -6.50
N ASN A 499 -4.16 4.02 -5.98
CA ASN A 499 -4.26 2.60 -6.27
C ASN A 499 -4.88 1.87 -5.08
N ARG A 500 -6.01 1.21 -5.33
CA ARG A 500 -6.66 0.35 -4.34
C ARG A 500 -5.94 -0.99 -4.27
N VAL A 501 -5.49 -1.37 -3.07
CA VAL A 501 -4.63 -2.55 -2.83
C VAL A 501 -5.09 -3.41 -1.66
N CYS A 502 -6.04 -2.92 -0.87
CA CYS A 502 -6.62 -3.59 0.28
C CYS A 502 -8.07 -3.96 -0.03
N SER A 503 -8.40 -5.25 0.10
CA SER A 503 -9.78 -5.73 0.06
C SER A 503 -10.32 -5.95 1.47
N ASN A 504 -11.64 -5.99 1.61
CA ASN A 504 -12.29 -6.25 2.89
C ASN A 504 -12.08 -7.70 3.36
N ASN A 505 -11.91 -8.63 2.43
CA ASN A 505 -11.90 -10.07 2.71
C ASN A 505 -10.56 -10.78 2.44
N SER A 506 -9.54 -10.11 1.90
CA SER A 506 -8.28 -10.77 1.45
C SER A 506 -7.01 -9.98 1.80
N GLY A 507 -7.10 -8.98 2.68
CA GLY A 507 -5.94 -8.20 3.11
C GLY A 507 -5.38 -7.27 2.04
N CYS A 508 -4.12 -6.88 2.20
CA CYS A 508 -3.47 -5.86 1.36
C CYS A 508 -2.27 -6.40 0.58
N ASN A 509 -2.15 -6.03 -0.71
CA ASN A 509 -0.95 -6.24 -1.51
C ASN A 509 -0.64 -5.06 -2.44
N ALA A 510 0.47 -4.36 -2.17
CA ALA A 510 0.80 -3.14 -2.88
C ALA A 510 1.96 -3.27 -3.88
N THR A 511 2.66 -4.41 -4.00
CA THR A 511 3.91 -4.52 -4.80
C THR A 511 3.71 -4.10 -6.26
N ARG A 512 2.67 -4.59 -6.94
CA ARG A 512 2.37 -4.19 -8.32
C ARG A 512 1.85 -2.75 -8.41
N ALA A 513 1.12 -2.29 -7.39
CA ALA A 513 0.55 -0.95 -7.35
C ALA A 513 1.61 0.15 -7.18
N ILE A 514 2.67 -0.09 -6.40
CA ILE A 514 3.77 0.88 -6.25
C ILE A 514 4.62 1.00 -7.52
N ILE A 515 4.81 -0.12 -8.25
CA ILE A 515 5.46 -0.11 -9.56
C ILE A 515 4.63 0.72 -10.55
N ASP A 516 3.30 0.52 -10.55
CA ASP A 516 2.37 1.25 -11.40
C ASP A 516 2.35 2.76 -11.10
N LEU A 517 2.31 3.18 -9.83
CA LEU A 517 2.37 4.59 -9.45
C LEU A 517 3.70 5.25 -9.85
N ALA A 518 4.83 4.57 -9.61
CA ALA A 518 6.15 5.08 -9.97
C ALA A 518 6.28 5.27 -11.50
N ARG A 519 5.82 4.28 -12.29
CA ARG A 519 5.79 4.36 -13.77
C ARG A 519 4.93 5.50 -14.29
N ASN A 520 3.84 5.83 -13.60
CA ASN A 520 2.93 6.91 -13.99
C ASN A 520 3.33 8.28 -13.41
N GLY A 521 4.53 8.38 -12.81
CA GLY A 521 5.16 9.66 -12.48
C GLY A 521 4.82 10.23 -11.10
N ALA A 522 4.35 9.40 -10.16
CA ALA A 522 4.25 9.81 -8.76
C ALA A 522 5.65 10.20 -8.23
N LYS A 523 5.76 11.33 -7.52
CA LYS A 523 7.01 11.79 -6.91
C LYS A 523 7.14 11.42 -5.44
N ILE A 524 6.00 11.22 -4.79
CA ILE A 524 5.92 10.71 -3.43
C ILE A 524 4.84 9.64 -3.42
N ILE A 525 5.09 8.49 -2.80
CA ILE A 525 4.09 7.44 -2.64
C ILE A 525 3.84 7.23 -1.15
N ASN A 526 2.61 7.48 -0.72
CA ASN A 526 2.14 7.20 0.63
C ASN A 526 1.63 5.76 0.74
N MET A 527 2.14 5.03 1.71
CA MET A 527 1.67 3.68 2.05
C MET A 527 1.27 3.65 3.53
N SER A 528 -0.03 3.74 3.79
CA SER A 528 -0.59 3.62 5.15
C SER A 528 -1.06 2.19 5.41
N LEU A 529 -0.17 1.23 5.13
CA LEU A 529 -0.39 -0.21 5.24
C LEU A 529 0.92 -0.90 5.62
N GLY A 530 0.82 -2.09 6.19
CA GLY A 530 1.98 -2.89 6.58
C GLY A 530 1.67 -3.79 7.77
N GLY A 531 2.62 -4.65 8.10
CA GLY A 531 2.49 -5.59 9.20
C GLY A 531 3.84 -6.06 9.74
N LEU A 532 3.83 -6.69 10.90
CA LEU A 532 5.04 -7.27 11.46
C LEU A 532 5.39 -8.56 10.71
N SER A 533 6.40 -8.48 9.84
CA SER A 533 6.90 -9.66 9.14
C SER A 533 7.73 -10.54 10.09
N ALA A 534 7.74 -11.85 9.84
CA ALA A 534 8.46 -12.82 10.67
C ALA A 534 9.96 -12.48 10.83
N MET A 535 10.58 -11.90 9.79
CA MET A 535 12.00 -11.54 9.80
C MET A 535 12.26 -10.15 10.31
N ASN A 536 11.42 -9.17 9.96
CA ASN A 536 11.62 -7.77 10.31
C ASN A 536 13.02 -7.22 9.92
N ASP A 537 13.67 -7.70 8.87
CA ASP A 537 15.07 -7.36 8.56
C ASP A 537 15.23 -6.23 7.53
N GLY A 538 14.17 -5.93 6.77
CA GLY A 538 14.15 -4.90 5.73
C GLY A 538 14.66 -5.36 4.35
N TYR A 539 14.80 -6.67 4.15
CA TYR A 539 15.29 -7.29 2.91
C TYR A 539 14.22 -8.14 2.20
N GLY A 540 12.94 -7.94 2.52
CA GLY A 540 11.84 -8.55 1.79
C GLY A 540 11.77 -8.07 0.33
N VAL A 541 10.97 -8.78 -0.46
CA VAL A 541 10.77 -8.46 -1.88
C VAL A 541 10.18 -7.06 -2.05
N GLN A 542 9.16 -6.71 -1.26
CA GLN A 542 8.52 -5.40 -1.34
C GLN A 542 9.48 -4.27 -0.94
N GLU A 543 10.31 -4.45 0.09
CA GLU A 543 11.33 -3.49 0.50
C GLU A 543 12.39 -3.28 -0.59
N THR A 544 12.81 -4.36 -1.26
CA THR A 544 13.77 -4.29 -2.35
C THR A 544 13.18 -3.58 -3.57
N VAL A 545 11.92 -3.85 -3.91
CA VAL A 545 11.18 -3.10 -4.95
C VAL A 545 11.12 -1.61 -4.60
N ILE A 546 10.79 -1.26 -3.36
CA ILE A 546 10.76 0.15 -2.89
C ILE A 546 12.14 0.81 -3.06
N ASN A 547 13.22 0.15 -2.65
CA ASN A 547 14.56 0.70 -2.76
C ASN A 547 14.94 0.93 -4.23
N ARG A 548 14.70 -0.04 -5.12
CA ARG A 548 14.98 0.07 -6.57
C ARG A 548 14.12 1.14 -7.25
N LEU A 549 12.84 1.22 -6.91
CA LEU A 549 11.97 2.27 -7.45
C LEU A 549 12.42 3.67 -7.00
N THR A 550 12.88 3.81 -5.75
CA THR A 550 13.44 5.09 -5.27
C THR A 550 14.65 5.50 -6.11
N GLU A 551 15.57 4.58 -6.37
CA GLU A 551 16.81 4.84 -7.13
C GLU A 551 16.56 5.10 -8.63
N LEU A 552 15.66 4.34 -9.26
CA LEU A 552 15.47 4.37 -10.71
C LEU A 552 14.40 5.36 -11.18
N TYR A 553 13.37 5.59 -10.38
CA TYR A 553 12.26 6.47 -10.73
C TYR A 553 12.25 7.78 -9.95
N ASP A 554 13.19 7.97 -9.01
CA ASP A 554 13.27 9.18 -8.18
C ASP A 554 11.94 9.44 -7.45
N VAL A 555 11.51 8.44 -6.68
CA VAL A 555 10.23 8.45 -5.95
C VAL A 555 10.49 8.26 -4.46
N LEU A 556 9.97 9.16 -3.63
CA LEU A 556 10.07 9.05 -2.18
C LEU A 556 8.89 8.25 -1.61
N PHE A 557 9.19 7.11 -0.99
CA PHE A 557 8.19 6.33 -0.26
C PHE A 557 8.05 6.82 1.18
N VAL A 558 6.82 7.14 1.59
CA VAL A 558 6.48 7.56 2.96
C VAL A 558 5.52 6.52 3.52
N ILE A 559 5.96 5.79 4.55
CA ILE A 559 5.29 4.57 5.00
C ILE A 559 5.04 4.63 6.50
N SER A 560 3.83 4.25 6.94
CA SER A 560 3.48 4.14 8.35
C SER A 560 4.37 3.12 9.06
N ALA A 561 4.89 3.45 10.25
CA ALA A 561 5.77 2.55 11.01
C ALA A 561 5.06 1.28 11.54
N GLY A 562 3.74 1.34 11.73
CA GLY A 562 2.92 0.26 12.29
C GLY A 562 2.30 0.63 13.63
N ASN A 563 1.28 -0.12 14.03
CA ASN A 563 0.49 0.12 15.24
C ASN A 563 0.67 -1.00 16.31
N SER A 564 1.77 -1.75 16.24
CA SER A 564 2.05 -2.91 17.10
C SER A 564 2.98 -2.57 18.27
N GLY A 565 3.17 -1.29 18.57
CA GLY A 565 3.95 -0.81 19.71
C GLY A 565 3.28 -1.04 21.07
N PRO A 566 3.93 -0.65 22.18
CA PRO A 566 5.20 0.07 22.26
C PRO A 566 6.43 -0.86 22.35
N GLY A 567 6.29 -2.17 22.13
CA GLY A 567 7.41 -3.11 22.16
C GLY A 567 8.51 -2.74 21.17
N ARG A 568 9.78 -3.04 21.49
CA ARG A 568 10.89 -2.91 20.51
C ARG A 568 10.72 -3.90 19.36
N GLN A 569 11.31 -3.60 18.21
CA GLN A 569 11.23 -4.43 16.99
C GLN A 569 9.79 -4.67 16.52
N THR A 570 8.93 -3.67 16.69
CA THR A 570 7.53 -3.73 16.24
C THR A 570 7.29 -2.93 14.96
N VAL A 571 8.31 -2.23 14.45
CA VAL A 571 8.24 -1.51 13.17
C VAL A 571 8.05 -2.48 12.02
N GLY A 572 6.99 -2.33 11.23
CA GLY A 572 6.54 -3.33 10.27
C GLY A 572 7.12 -3.17 8.86
N SER A 573 7.03 -4.26 8.09
CA SER A 573 7.19 -4.27 6.64
C SER A 573 5.96 -3.60 5.99
N PRO A 574 6.10 -2.79 4.92
CA PRO A 574 7.35 -2.49 4.20
C PRO A 574 8.10 -1.24 4.69
N SER A 575 7.71 -0.65 5.83
CA SER A 575 8.33 0.58 6.35
C SER A 575 9.82 0.41 6.71
N THR A 576 10.23 -0.84 6.93
CA THR A 576 11.62 -1.30 7.14
C THR A 576 12.53 -1.09 5.94
N ALA A 577 12.00 -0.84 4.73
CA ALA A 577 12.79 -0.58 3.54
C ALA A 577 13.81 0.56 3.75
N ARG A 578 15.04 0.36 3.28
CA ARG A 578 16.18 1.28 3.49
C ARG A 578 15.86 2.70 3.04
N HIS A 579 15.37 2.84 1.81
CA HIS A 579 15.10 4.14 1.18
C HIS A 579 13.74 4.73 1.53
N ALA A 580 12.84 3.94 2.13
CA ALA A 580 11.59 4.49 2.65
C ALA A 580 11.82 5.43 3.84
N LEU A 581 10.92 6.39 3.99
CA LEU A 581 10.77 7.23 5.16
C LEU A 581 9.68 6.61 6.06
N SER A 582 10.09 5.94 7.14
CA SER A 582 9.17 5.32 8.11
C SER A 582 8.69 6.35 9.14
N VAL A 583 7.38 6.42 9.36
CA VAL A 583 6.74 7.50 10.12
C VAL A 583 6.04 6.98 11.39
N ALA A 584 6.51 7.43 12.55
CA ALA A 584 5.89 7.20 13.85
C ALA A 584 4.69 8.14 14.09
N ALA A 585 3.76 7.71 14.93
CA ALA A 585 2.59 8.49 15.30
C ALA A 585 2.81 9.28 16.59
N THR A 586 2.54 10.58 16.52
CA THR A 586 2.57 11.48 17.68
C THR A 586 1.25 12.19 17.88
N ALA A 587 0.96 12.59 19.11
CA ALA A 587 -0.13 13.50 19.42
C ALA A 587 0.33 14.53 20.45
N SER A 588 -0.49 15.54 20.68
CA SER A 588 -0.37 16.46 21.81
C SER A 588 -1.66 16.45 22.64
N PRO A 589 -1.63 16.91 23.90
CA PRO A 589 -2.84 17.04 24.70
C PRO A 589 -3.91 17.89 24.02
N GLY A 590 -3.52 18.96 23.32
CA GLY A 590 -4.42 19.79 22.52
C GLY A 590 -5.08 19.04 21.36
N MET A 591 -4.34 18.14 20.69
CA MET A 591 -4.90 17.29 19.64
C MET A 591 -5.95 16.33 20.19
N ILE A 592 -5.63 15.62 21.27
CA ILE A 592 -6.52 14.61 21.87
C ILE A 592 -7.81 15.24 22.39
N THR A 593 -7.70 16.35 23.13
CA THR A 593 -8.88 17.04 23.68
C THR A 593 -9.79 17.60 22.60
N LYS A 594 -9.24 18.33 21.62
CA LYS A 594 -10.03 19.05 20.61
C LYS A 594 -10.62 18.12 19.55
N GLN A 595 -9.96 16.99 19.24
CA GLN A 595 -10.44 16.06 18.21
C GLN A 595 -11.32 14.94 18.79
N TYR A 596 -11.04 14.44 20.00
CA TYR A 596 -11.80 13.34 20.60
C TYR A 596 -12.74 13.75 21.74
N ASN A 597 -12.76 15.03 22.15
CA ASN A 597 -13.46 15.51 23.34
C ASN A 597 -13.18 14.64 24.57
N TRP A 598 -11.98 14.05 24.62
CA TRP A 598 -11.53 13.24 25.75
C TRP A 598 -11.12 14.20 26.86
N PRO A 599 -11.72 14.13 28.07
CA PRO A 599 -11.37 15.03 29.15
C PRO A 599 -9.88 14.88 29.45
N GLN A 600 -9.14 15.99 29.49
CA GLN A 600 -7.81 15.98 30.07
C GLN A 600 -7.89 15.28 31.43
N PRO A 601 -6.93 14.42 31.81
CA PRO A 601 -6.86 13.96 33.18
C PRO A 601 -6.95 15.17 34.11
N ALA A 602 -8.05 15.28 34.86
CA ALA A 602 -8.33 16.43 35.69
C ALA A 602 -7.17 16.61 36.69
N GLY A 603 -6.39 17.68 36.52
CA GLY A 603 -5.26 18.01 37.40
C GLY A 603 -3.88 18.11 36.73
N ALA A 604 -3.73 17.84 35.43
CA ALA A 604 -2.46 18.03 34.74
C ALA A 604 -2.36 19.43 34.12
N GLY A 605 -1.45 20.27 34.61
CA GLY A 605 -0.94 21.45 33.89
C GLY A 605 -0.12 21.08 32.65
N ALA A 606 -0.61 20.11 31.86
CA ALA A 606 0.02 19.67 30.62
C ALA A 606 -0.14 20.78 29.57
N ASN A 607 0.98 21.23 29.01
CA ASN A 607 0.97 22.18 27.92
C ASN A 607 0.35 21.51 26.67
N ASP A 608 -0.67 22.13 26.08
CA ASP A 608 -1.40 21.64 24.89
C ASP A 608 -0.47 21.32 23.70
N ASP A 609 0.73 21.89 23.68
CA ASP A 609 1.74 21.74 22.63
C ASP A 609 2.85 20.71 22.93
N GLU A 610 2.75 19.97 24.04
CA GLU A 610 3.70 18.91 24.37
C GLU A 610 3.46 17.64 23.55
N ASP A 611 4.28 17.46 22.51
CA ASP A 611 4.26 16.27 21.66
C ASP A 611 4.65 15.00 22.44
N PHE A 612 3.92 13.90 22.24
CA PHE A 612 4.25 12.57 22.74
C PHE A 612 4.06 11.51 21.66
N VAL A 613 4.83 10.42 21.73
CA VAL A 613 4.65 9.26 20.84
C VAL A 613 3.42 8.48 21.31
N MET A 614 2.51 8.18 20.39
CA MET A 614 1.30 7.42 20.70
C MET A 614 1.66 6.00 21.15
N PHE A 615 0.92 5.46 22.12
CA PHE A 615 1.27 4.21 22.80
C PHE A 615 1.36 3.00 21.84
N PHE A 616 0.51 2.96 20.81
CA PHE A 616 0.51 1.90 19.79
C PHE A 616 1.59 2.09 18.73
N SER A 617 2.21 3.27 18.60
CA SER A 617 3.16 3.53 17.52
C SER A 617 4.33 2.55 17.62
N SER A 618 4.51 1.75 16.57
CA SER A 618 5.57 0.77 16.48
C SER A 618 6.96 1.40 16.69
N ARG A 619 7.85 0.63 17.30
CA ARG A 619 9.20 1.03 17.71
C ARG A 619 10.26 0.21 17.01
N GLY A 620 11.42 0.85 16.83
CA GLY A 620 12.62 0.20 16.34
C GLY A 620 13.37 -0.68 17.36
N PRO A 621 14.61 -1.03 17.01
CA PRO A 621 15.14 -1.06 15.63
C PRO A 621 14.39 -2.10 14.78
N THR A 622 14.75 -2.23 13.51
CA THR A 622 14.41 -3.47 12.79
C THR A 622 15.15 -4.67 13.41
N ALA A 623 14.75 -5.91 13.15
CA ALA A 623 15.47 -7.08 13.66
C ALA A 623 16.93 -7.16 13.17
N ALA A 624 17.23 -6.58 12.01
CA ALA A 624 18.60 -6.45 11.49
C ALA A 624 19.38 -5.26 12.06
N GLY A 625 18.80 -4.51 13.02
CA GLY A 625 19.41 -3.33 13.63
C GLY A 625 19.20 -2.03 12.85
N GLY A 626 18.27 -1.99 11.89
CA GLY A 626 18.00 -0.81 11.08
C GLY A 626 17.37 0.33 11.87
N PHE A 627 17.78 1.57 11.56
CA PHE A 627 17.29 2.79 12.19
C PHE A 627 15.89 3.17 11.68
N LYS A 628 14.88 2.63 12.35
CA LYS A 628 13.45 2.86 12.08
C LYS A 628 12.70 3.01 13.40
N PRO A 629 11.62 3.82 13.49
CA PRO A 629 11.12 4.76 12.49
C PRO A 629 12.14 5.86 12.17
N ASN A 630 11.99 6.57 11.05
CA ASN A 630 12.92 7.62 10.66
C ASN A 630 12.53 8.99 11.22
N ILE A 631 11.24 9.27 11.27
CA ILE A 631 10.65 10.52 11.75
C ILE A 631 9.34 10.23 12.46
N ALA A 632 8.76 11.27 13.07
CA ALA A 632 7.42 11.27 13.61
C ALA A 632 6.55 12.35 12.96
N ALA A 633 5.24 12.10 12.91
CA ALA A 633 4.27 13.05 12.44
C ALA A 633 2.93 12.91 13.20
N PRO A 634 2.05 13.93 13.12
CA PRO A 634 0.75 13.92 13.81
C PRO A 634 -0.10 12.70 13.42
N GLY A 635 -0.34 11.80 14.38
CA GLY A 635 -1.00 10.52 14.19
C GLY A 635 -2.49 10.53 14.51
N THR A 636 -3.10 11.70 14.75
CA THR A 636 -4.56 11.86 14.84
C THR A 636 -4.99 13.04 13.99
N GLN A 637 -6.03 12.83 13.17
CA GLN A 637 -6.50 13.81 12.20
C GLN A 637 -8.01 13.69 11.99
N LEU A 638 -8.67 14.83 11.80
CA LEU A 638 -9.99 14.93 11.19
C LEU A 638 -9.81 15.00 9.67
N SER A 639 -10.41 14.07 8.92
CA SER A 639 -10.26 14.01 7.47
C SER A 639 -11.47 13.38 6.76
N SER A 640 -11.42 13.37 5.43
CA SER A 640 -12.49 12.85 4.57
C SER A 640 -12.75 11.36 4.71
N ILE A 641 -14.00 10.96 4.66
CA ILE A 641 -14.46 9.56 4.54
C ILE A 641 -15.49 9.48 3.41
N GLN A 642 -16.07 8.32 3.15
CA GLN A 642 -17.11 8.18 2.12
C GLN A 642 -18.34 9.04 2.41
N LEU A 643 -19.03 9.48 1.34
CA LEU A 643 -20.24 10.29 1.43
C LEU A 643 -21.49 9.45 1.72
N ASN A 644 -21.46 8.16 1.40
CA ASN A 644 -22.59 7.22 1.50
C ASN A 644 -22.62 6.38 2.80
N SER A 645 -21.78 6.69 3.80
CA SER A 645 -21.85 6.04 5.11
C SER A 645 -23.27 6.25 5.70
N ALA A 646 -23.92 5.16 6.16
CA ALA A 646 -25.33 5.04 6.58
C ALA A 646 -26.01 6.31 7.20
N PRO A 647 -27.36 6.42 7.14
CA PRO A 647 -28.10 7.57 7.70
C PRO A 647 -27.65 7.91 9.13
N GLY A 648 -27.09 9.12 9.32
CA GLY A 648 -26.43 9.54 10.56
C GLY A 648 -24.90 9.64 10.48
N SER A 649 -24.28 9.29 9.36
CA SER A 649 -22.85 9.57 9.13
C SER A 649 -22.60 11.06 8.93
N ARG A 650 -21.52 11.54 9.56
CA ARG A 650 -21.04 12.93 9.51
C ARG A 650 -20.68 13.27 8.06
N SER A 651 -21.13 14.41 7.56
CA SER A 651 -20.86 15.11 6.28
C SER A 651 -19.56 14.78 5.51
N GLY A 652 -19.29 13.51 5.19
CA GLY A 652 -18.04 13.03 4.60
C GLY A 652 -16.78 13.17 5.47
N LEU A 653 -16.85 13.33 6.80
CA LEU A 653 -15.66 13.58 7.66
C LEU A 653 -15.65 12.73 8.94
N ASP A 654 -14.50 12.22 9.35
CA ASP A 654 -14.31 11.57 10.66
C ASP A 654 -12.89 11.74 11.22
N VAL A 655 -12.70 11.40 12.50
CA VAL A 655 -11.41 11.49 13.21
C VAL A 655 -10.81 10.10 13.40
N TYR A 656 -9.69 9.83 12.74
CA TYR A 656 -8.91 8.60 12.92
C TYR A 656 -7.56 8.88 13.61
N TRP A 657 -7.08 7.86 14.32
CA TRP A 657 -5.71 7.81 14.83
C TRP A 657 -4.95 6.59 14.28
N GLY A 658 -3.62 6.71 14.20
CA GLY A 658 -2.76 5.65 13.69
C GLY A 658 -1.47 6.20 13.11
N THR A 659 -0.46 5.34 12.97
CA THR A 659 0.69 5.66 12.08
C THR A 659 0.23 5.85 10.64
N SER A 660 -0.91 5.26 10.27
CA SER A 660 -1.64 5.47 9.02
C SER A 660 -2.11 6.90 8.79
N MET A 661 -2.24 7.73 9.83
CA MET A 661 -2.56 9.17 9.73
C MET A 661 -1.29 10.04 9.79
N ALA A 662 -0.25 9.54 10.46
CA ALA A 662 1.05 10.21 10.54
C ALA A 662 1.78 10.18 9.18
N ALA A 663 1.79 9.04 8.49
CA ALA A 663 2.39 8.91 7.16
C ALA A 663 1.83 9.93 6.14
N PRO A 664 0.50 10.08 5.95
CA PRO A 664 -0.04 11.06 5.01
C PRO A 664 0.18 12.51 5.46
N ALA A 665 0.24 12.77 6.77
CA ALA A 665 0.62 14.09 7.27
C ALA A 665 2.04 14.45 6.80
N ALA A 666 3.01 13.54 7.01
CA ALA A 666 4.36 13.71 6.51
C ALA A 666 4.40 13.83 4.97
N THR A 667 3.65 12.98 4.26
CA THR A 667 3.54 13.03 2.78
C THR A 667 3.10 14.40 2.28
N GLY A 668 2.01 14.96 2.83
CA GLY A 668 1.52 16.27 2.42
C GLY A 668 2.50 17.39 2.76
N ALA A 669 3.19 17.31 3.90
CA ALA A 669 4.26 18.26 4.23
C ALA A 669 5.42 18.20 3.21
N ILE A 670 5.86 17.00 2.83
CA ILE A 670 6.92 16.80 1.84
C ILE A 670 6.49 17.30 0.46
N ALA A 671 5.22 17.07 0.07
CA ALA A 671 4.67 17.58 -1.18
C ALA A 671 4.71 19.11 -1.23
N LEU A 672 4.36 19.80 -0.12
CA LEU A 672 4.50 21.26 -0.02
C LEU A 672 5.96 21.72 -0.13
N LEU A 673 6.90 21.01 0.50
CA LEU A 673 8.32 21.35 0.44
C LEU A 673 8.87 21.22 -0.98
N LEU A 674 8.53 20.13 -1.67
CA LEU A 674 8.91 19.90 -3.06
C LEU A 674 8.30 20.96 -3.99
N ASP A 675 7.04 21.31 -3.77
CA ASP A 675 6.35 22.37 -4.53
C ASP A 675 7.04 23.73 -4.36
N ALA A 676 7.44 24.10 -3.14
CA ALA A 676 8.20 25.30 -2.87
C ALA A 676 9.60 25.29 -3.52
N ALA A 677 10.27 24.13 -3.53
CA ALA A 677 11.56 23.96 -4.19
C ALA A 677 11.45 24.18 -5.71
N GLN A 678 10.38 23.68 -6.33
CA GLN A 678 10.11 23.89 -7.76
C GLN A 678 9.80 25.36 -8.07
N ILE A 679 9.03 26.06 -7.22
CA ILE A 679 8.82 27.53 -7.34
C ILE A 679 10.17 28.26 -7.28
N TYR A 680 11.02 27.91 -6.31
CA TYR A 680 12.34 28.51 -6.16
C TYR A 680 13.20 28.28 -7.42
N ASN A 681 13.24 27.04 -7.92
CA ASN A 681 14.07 26.68 -9.07
C ASN A 681 13.64 27.41 -10.34
N ALA A 682 12.33 27.60 -10.53
CA ALA A 682 11.81 28.40 -11.64
C ALA A 682 12.24 29.87 -11.55
N ARG A 683 12.35 30.43 -10.33
CA ARG A 683 12.76 31.83 -10.11
C ARG A 683 14.28 32.03 -10.06
N LYS A 684 15.04 31.00 -9.67
CA LYS A 684 16.49 31.04 -9.47
C LYS A 684 17.19 29.87 -10.16
N PRO A 685 17.11 29.78 -11.51
CA PRO A 685 17.63 28.63 -12.26
C PRO A 685 19.15 28.47 -12.17
N GLY A 686 19.91 29.54 -11.91
CA GLY A 686 21.37 29.49 -11.79
C GLY A 686 21.90 28.81 -10.52
N ARG A 687 21.03 28.49 -9.56
CA ARG A 687 21.41 27.78 -8.33
C ARG A 687 20.21 26.99 -7.77
N PRO A 688 19.79 25.91 -8.44
CA PRO A 688 18.58 25.17 -8.07
C PRO A 688 18.75 24.47 -6.72
N LEU A 689 17.63 24.31 -6.02
CA LEU A 689 17.48 23.40 -4.88
C LEU A 689 17.35 21.97 -5.40
N PRO A 690 17.93 20.98 -4.70
CA PRO A 690 17.73 19.58 -5.03
C PRO A 690 16.27 19.17 -4.80
N THR A 691 15.74 18.36 -5.70
CA THR A 691 14.35 17.86 -5.67
C THR A 691 14.26 16.34 -5.70
N ASP A 692 15.40 15.64 -5.65
CA ASP A 692 15.45 14.19 -5.68
C ASP A 692 14.98 13.58 -4.35
N ALA A 693 14.45 12.35 -4.44
CA ALA A 693 13.81 11.65 -3.33
C ALA A 693 14.73 11.45 -2.13
N LEU A 694 15.99 11.07 -2.36
CA LEU A 694 16.95 10.77 -1.29
C LEU A 694 17.42 12.03 -0.56
N THR A 695 17.63 13.13 -1.28
CA THR A 695 17.95 14.41 -0.66
C THR A 695 16.78 14.95 0.14
N LEU A 696 15.55 14.90 -0.39
CA LEU A 696 14.36 15.31 0.34
C LEU A 696 14.19 14.48 1.62
N ARG A 697 14.33 13.15 1.52
CA ARG A 697 14.31 12.25 2.68
C ARG A 697 15.30 12.69 3.75
N ARG A 698 16.57 12.93 3.37
CA ARG A 698 17.62 13.34 4.30
C ARG A 698 17.34 14.70 4.93
N VAL A 699 16.90 15.68 4.13
CA VAL A 699 16.53 17.01 4.62
C VAL A 699 15.42 16.93 5.66
N ILE A 700 14.39 16.12 5.42
CA ILE A 700 13.27 15.94 6.35
C ILE A 700 13.75 15.30 7.66
N MET A 701 14.61 14.29 7.60
CA MET A 701 15.19 13.65 8.79
C MET A 701 16.07 14.63 9.59
N ASP A 702 17.05 15.27 8.95
CA ASP A 702 18.01 16.16 9.63
C ASP A 702 17.36 17.44 10.19
N SER A 703 16.25 17.86 9.60
CA SER A 703 15.52 19.05 10.05
C SER A 703 14.43 18.76 11.09
N ALA A 704 14.14 17.48 11.35
CA ALA A 704 13.13 17.08 12.32
C ALA A 704 13.43 17.63 13.72
N ARG A 705 12.37 17.86 14.49
CA ARG A 705 12.43 18.42 15.84
C ARG A 705 12.22 17.29 16.85
N PRO A 706 13.27 16.85 17.57
CA PRO A 706 13.10 15.90 18.65
C PRO A 706 12.27 16.51 19.78
N PHE A 707 11.46 15.68 20.43
CA PHE A 707 10.67 16.05 21.61
C PHE A 707 10.93 15.06 22.76
N ARG A 708 10.52 15.43 23.97
CA ARG A 708 10.81 14.69 25.22
C ARG A 708 9.58 13.92 25.67
N ALA A 709 9.80 12.81 26.36
CA ALA A 709 8.73 12.06 26.99
C ALA A 709 8.38 12.73 28.32
N ASN A 710 7.18 13.26 28.48
CA ASN A 710 6.68 13.69 29.78
C ASN A 710 5.67 12.63 30.25
N TYR A 711 5.85 12.08 31.46
CA TYR A 711 4.87 11.15 32.03
C TYR A 711 4.13 11.81 33.19
N PHE A 712 2.87 11.43 33.35
CA PHE A 712 2.03 11.78 34.49
C PHE A 712 1.39 10.51 35.03
N ASN A 713 1.61 10.20 36.30
CA ASN A 713 0.96 9.10 37.00
C ASN A 713 -0.33 9.63 37.67
N PRO A 714 -1.52 9.28 37.17
CA PRO A 714 -2.77 9.80 37.72
C PRO A 714 -3.11 9.24 39.10
N ALA A 715 -2.56 8.09 39.49
CA ALA A 715 -2.79 7.49 40.80
C ALA A 715 -1.96 8.15 41.91
N THR A 716 -0.80 8.70 41.56
CA THR A 716 0.14 9.30 42.54
C THR A 716 0.33 10.80 42.37
N GLY A 717 -0.16 11.39 41.28
CA GLY A 717 0.10 12.78 40.89
C GLY A 717 1.55 13.04 40.44
N ALA A 718 2.40 12.00 40.38
CA ALA A 718 3.81 12.16 40.04
C ALA A 718 3.97 12.49 38.55
N SER A 719 4.75 13.53 38.24
CA SER A 719 5.18 13.83 36.87
C SER A 719 6.70 13.69 36.75
N GLY A 720 7.17 13.35 35.55
CA GLY A 720 8.59 13.26 35.27
C GLY A 720 8.91 13.46 33.79
N LYS A 721 10.19 13.69 33.51
CA LYS A 721 10.72 13.92 32.15
C LYS A 721 11.69 12.80 31.78
N GLY A 722 11.49 12.20 30.62
CA GLY A 722 12.35 11.22 29.98
C GLY A 722 12.71 11.66 28.56
N VAL A 723 13.57 10.89 27.90
CA VAL A 723 14.01 11.15 26.53
C VAL A 723 13.45 10.06 25.63
N TYR A 724 12.61 10.44 24.67
CA TYR A 724 12.32 9.57 23.54
C TYR A 724 13.60 9.41 22.72
N THR A 725 13.94 8.17 22.41
CA THR A 725 15.11 7.86 21.61
C THR A 725 14.74 7.77 20.14
N TRP A 726 15.72 7.55 19.28
CA TRP A 726 15.48 7.32 17.86
C TRP A 726 14.62 6.07 17.59
N ILE A 727 14.60 5.10 18.51
CA ILE A 727 13.72 3.91 18.45
C ILE A 727 12.24 4.30 18.54
N ASP A 728 11.95 5.43 19.17
CA ASP A 728 10.59 5.89 19.44
C ASP A 728 10.08 6.91 18.42
N GLN A 729 10.90 7.92 18.11
CA GLN A 729 10.52 9.07 17.31
C GLN A 729 11.39 9.27 16.06
N GLY A 730 12.39 8.41 15.83
CA GLY A 730 13.44 8.65 14.85
C GLY A 730 14.17 9.96 15.15
N TYR A 731 14.28 10.83 14.15
CA TYR A 731 14.87 12.16 14.30
C TYR A 731 13.90 13.19 14.94
N GLY A 732 12.64 12.79 15.19
CA GLY A 732 11.62 13.62 15.80
C GLY A 732 10.50 14.05 14.84
N MET A 733 9.71 15.03 15.28
CA MET A 733 8.57 15.57 14.52
C MET A 733 9.04 16.30 13.26
N VAL A 734 8.40 16.07 12.11
CA VAL A 734 8.63 16.85 10.88
C VAL A 734 8.55 18.36 11.14
N SER A 735 9.45 19.15 10.55
CA SER A 735 9.45 20.61 10.68
C SER A 735 9.75 21.30 9.34
N LEU A 736 8.71 21.82 8.69
CA LEU A 736 8.85 22.47 7.37
C LEU A 736 9.71 23.74 7.37
N PRO A 737 9.61 24.66 8.35
CA PRO A 737 10.49 25.83 8.41
C PRO A 737 11.98 25.45 8.49
N ARG A 738 12.30 24.41 9.28
CA ARG A 738 13.68 23.89 9.38
C ARG A 738 14.11 23.18 8.09
N ALA A 739 13.23 22.37 7.51
CA ALA A 739 13.48 21.67 6.26
C ALA A 739 13.77 22.66 5.12
N TRP A 740 12.98 23.72 5.02
CA TRP A 740 13.19 24.78 4.03
C TRP A 740 14.54 25.48 4.16
N LYS A 741 14.91 25.82 5.40
CA LYS A 741 16.22 26.42 5.68
C LYS A 741 17.36 25.49 5.27
N LEU A 742 17.26 24.21 5.62
CA LEU A 742 18.29 23.21 5.30
C LEU A 742 18.36 22.93 3.78
N LEU A 743 17.22 22.86 3.10
CA LEU A 743 17.17 22.65 1.65
C LEU A 743 17.86 23.79 0.89
N LYS A 744 17.62 25.05 1.30
CA LYS A 744 18.30 26.22 0.73
C LYS A 744 19.82 26.21 0.95
N GLN A 745 20.32 25.61 2.03
CA GLN A 745 21.76 25.46 2.24
C GLN A 745 22.39 24.48 1.25
N LYS A 746 21.60 23.53 0.72
CA LYS A 746 21.99 22.60 -0.35
C LYS A 746 21.77 23.17 -1.76
N ALA A 747 21.48 24.47 -1.90
CA ALA A 747 21.28 25.07 -3.21
C ALA A 747 22.58 25.03 -4.04
N GLY A 748 22.48 24.57 -5.28
CA GLY A 748 23.61 24.44 -6.21
C GLY A 748 24.61 23.34 -5.85
N THR A 749 24.25 22.43 -4.95
CA THR A 749 25.03 21.21 -4.73
C THR A 749 24.44 20.10 -5.60
N ASP A 750 25.26 19.52 -6.49
CA ASP A 750 24.99 18.19 -7.05
C ASP A 750 25.26 17.18 -5.95
N LEU A 751 24.23 16.77 -5.22
CA LEU A 751 24.32 15.61 -4.35
C LEU A 751 23.89 14.42 -5.18
N GLY A 752 24.81 13.90 -5.99
CA GLY A 752 24.65 12.58 -6.55
C GLY A 752 24.41 11.60 -5.40
N SER A 753 23.32 10.84 -5.46
CA SER A 753 23.18 9.59 -4.74
C SER A 753 24.24 8.64 -5.29
N GLY A 754 25.46 8.77 -4.80
CA GLY A 754 26.62 8.11 -5.35
C GLY A 754 27.89 8.76 -4.85
N VAL A 755 28.86 7.94 -4.51
CA VAL A 755 30.23 8.35 -4.16
C VAL A 755 30.73 9.36 -5.20
N VAL A 756 30.81 10.65 -4.82
CA VAL A 756 31.39 11.69 -5.66
C VAL A 756 32.91 11.58 -5.54
N LEU A 757 33.55 10.96 -6.54
CA LEU A 757 34.99 11.12 -6.74
C LEU A 757 35.21 12.43 -7.50
N ASN A 758 35.48 13.51 -6.79
CA ASN A 758 35.98 14.73 -7.44
C ASN A 758 37.32 14.41 -8.15
N ALA A 759 37.38 14.63 -9.46
CA ALA A 759 38.61 14.54 -10.24
C ALA A 759 39.65 15.53 -9.67
N GLY A 760 40.90 15.06 -9.56
CA GLY A 760 41.87 15.56 -8.59
C GLY A 760 42.58 16.86 -8.94
N ASP A 761 43.17 17.47 -7.92
CA ASP A 761 44.48 18.09 -8.02
C ASP A 761 45.57 17.01 -7.90
N SER A 762 46.71 17.25 -8.54
CA SER A 762 47.79 16.28 -8.77
C SER A 762 48.66 15.96 -7.53
N ALA A 763 48.12 16.12 -6.32
CA ALA A 763 48.92 16.22 -5.08
C ALA A 763 48.68 15.10 -4.05
N GLY A 764 48.19 13.93 -4.47
CA GLY A 764 48.34 12.68 -3.69
C GLY A 764 47.75 12.65 -2.27
N LYS A 765 46.83 13.56 -1.89
CA LYS A 765 46.14 13.49 -0.60
C LYS A 765 44.95 12.53 -0.62
N GLU A 766 44.81 11.77 0.46
CA GLU A 766 43.64 10.92 0.75
C GLU A 766 42.34 11.74 0.63
N LYS A 767 41.34 11.15 -0.02
CA LYS A 767 40.08 11.82 -0.37
C LYS A 767 38.96 11.35 0.57
N ASN A 768 38.25 12.29 1.18
CA ASN A 768 37.04 11.99 1.93
C ASN A 768 35.92 11.55 0.97
N VAL A 769 35.27 10.44 1.29
CA VAL A 769 34.09 9.92 0.57
C VAL A 769 32.92 9.93 1.53
N SER A 770 31.81 10.59 1.17
CA SER A 770 30.54 10.38 1.87
C SER A 770 29.93 9.07 1.39
N LEU A 771 29.82 8.12 2.31
CA LEU A 771 29.18 6.84 2.07
C LEU A 771 27.77 6.84 2.63
N ASP A 772 26.80 6.42 1.82
CA ASP A 772 25.51 5.97 2.32
C ASP A 772 25.64 4.48 2.66
N TYR A 773 25.87 4.16 3.94
CA TYR A 773 25.96 2.79 4.45
C TYR A 773 25.08 2.60 5.68
N ASN A 774 24.61 1.38 5.88
CA ASN A 774 23.96 0.98 7.12
C ASN A 774 25.03 0.76 8.20
N VAL A 775 25.09 1.67 9.18
CA VAL A 775 25.74 1.41 10.47
C VAL A 775 24.89 0.36 11.20
N ARG A 776 25.49 -0.71 11.70
CA ARG A 776 24.81 -1.75 12.50
C ARG A 776 25.35 -1.72 13.91
N VAL A 777 24.49 -1.68 14.92
CA VAL A 777 24.91 -1.71 16.33
C VAL A 777 24.95 -3.16 16.82
N LEU A 778 26.12 -3.63 17.26
CA LEU A 778 26.29 -4.91 17.95
C LEU A 778 25.71 -4.80 19.36
N ARG A 779 24.73 -5.65 19.66
CA ARG A 779 24.37 -5.95 21.04
C ARG A 779 25.36 -6.98 21.57
N ALA A 780 26.02 -6.71 22.69
CA ALA A 780 26.72 -7.75 23.42
C ALA A 780 25.71 -8.86 23.75
N LEU A 781 25.95 -10.08 23.24
CA LEU A 781 25.23 -11.25 23.73
C LEU A 781 25.53 -11.38 25.23
N GLY A 782 24.57 -11.85 26.03
CA GLY A 782 24.69 -11.93 27.50
C GLY A 782 25.84 -12.82 28.02
N ASN A 783 26.68 -13.35 27.15
CA ASN A 783 27.88 -14.13 27.44
C ASN A 783 29.20 -13.33 27.28
N GLY A 784 29.16 -12.03 26.97
CA GLY A 784 30.34 -11.16 26.99
C GLY A 784 31.34 -11.33 25.84
N LEU A 785 30.98 -12.01 24.76
CA LEU A 785 31.86 -12.17 23.58
C LEU A 785 31.76 -10.97 22.63
N LYS A 786 32.92 -10.40 22.26
CA LYS A 786 33.07 -9.39 21.19
C LYS A 786 33.07 -10.10 19.83
N TYR A 787 32.42 -9.51 18.82
CA TYR A 787 32.37 -10.03 17.44
C TYR A 787 33.19 -9.11 16.52
N ASP A 788 34.16 -9.67 15.80
CA ASP A 788 35.10 -8.95 14.92
C ASP A 788 34.87 -9.23 13.42
N GLY A 789 33.79 -9.94 13.07
CA GLY A 789 33.46 -10.29 11.69
C GLY A 789 34.31 -11.41 11.06
N ASN A 790 35.27 -11.99 11.78
CA ASN A 790 36.16 -13.03 11.23
C ASN A 790 35.88 -14.45 11.74
N GLN A 791 35.00 -14.64 12.73
CA GLN A 791 34.76 -15.96 13.32
C GLN A 791 33.41 -16.57 12.94
N SER A 792 33.48 -17.78 12.36
CA SER A 792 32.36 -18.71 12.24
C SER A 792 31.98 -19.23 13.64
N PHE A 793 30.71 -19.11 14.03
CA PHE A 793 30.23 -19.68 15.29
C PHE A 793 30.23 -21.21 15.20
N ASN A 794 31.13 -21.86 15.92
CA ASN A 794 31.06 -23.30 16.13
C ASN A 794 30.15 -23.57 17.35
N THR A 795 28.86 -23.79 17.13
CA THR A 795 27.91 -24.13 18.20
C THR A 795 28.04 -25.61 18.59
N GLY A 796 29.16 -25.94 19.22
CA GLY A 796 29.48 -27.30 19.66
C GLY A 796 28.80 -27.78 20.95
N SER A 797 27.73 -27.13 21.44
CA SER A 797 27.09 -27.55 22.71
C SER A 797 25.56 -27.47 22.76
N LEU A 798 24.87 -27.41 21.62
CA LEU A 798 23.42 -27.65 21.57
C LEU A 798 23.15 -28.79 20.59
N VAL A 799 22.72 -29.92 21.15
CA VAL A 799 22.54 -31.21 20.49
C VAL A 799 21.45 -31.10 19.40
N GLY A 800 21.82 -31.46 18.17
CA GLY A 800 20.93 -32.08 17.18
C GLY A 800 20.05 -31.18 16.29
N ALA A 801 20.62 -30.41 15.37
CA ALA A 801 20.00 -30.03 14.08
C ALA A 801 21.08 -29.45 13.13
N ALA A 802 20.95 -29.71 11.83
CA ALA A 802 21.93 -29.41 10.80
C ALA A 802 22.44 -27.95 10.84
N GLN A 803 23.77 -27.80 10.91
CA GLN A 803 24.46 -26.51 10.95
C GLN A 803 24.27 -25.75 9.62
N THR A 804 23.64 -24.58 9.69
CA THR A 804 23.75 -23.53 8.67
C THR A 804 24.59 -22.39 9.26
N GLU A 805 25.75 -22.15 8.64
CA GLU A 805 26.63 -21.02 8.95
C GLU A 805 25.87 -19.70 8.75
N ARG A 806 25.58 -18.96 9.82
CA ARG A 806 25.02 -17.61 9.69
C ARG A 806 26.14 -16.61 9.43
N LYS A 807 26.32 -16.23 8.17
CA LYS A 807 27.12 -15.06 7.77
C LYS A 807 26.22 -13.83 7.85
N PHE A 808 26.50 -12.92 8.76
CA PHE A 808 25.81 -11.61 8.76
C PHE A 808 26.38 -10.78 7.59
N GLY A 809 25.51 -10.14 6.80
CA GLY A 809 25.92 -9.37 5.62
C GLY A 809 26.88 -8.20 5.92
N GLN A 810 27.60 -7.73 4.89
CA GLN A 810 28.57 -6.62 4.97
C GLN A 810 27.95 -5.33 5.52
N GLY A 811 28.58 -4.72 6.53
CA GLY A 811 28.21 -3.46 7.18
C GLY A 811 29.29 -3.00 8.18
N VAL A 812 29.23 -1.74 8.62
CA VAL A 812 30.09 -1.23 9.70
C VAL A 812 29.41 -1.54 11.03
N TRP A 813 30.11 -2.23 11.92
CA TRP A 813 29.58 -2.70 13.20
C TRP A 813 30.10 -1.81 14.32
N LEU A 814 29.20 -1.20 15.10
CA LEU A 814 29.54 -0.34 16.24
C LEU A 814 28.97 -0.94 17.53
N THR A 815 29.66 -0.78 18.65
CA THR A 815 29.10 -1.12 19.97
C THR A 815 28.11 -0.02 20.44
N GLU A 816 27.22 -0.36 21.39
CA GLU A 816 26.24 0.58 21.95
C GLU A 816 26.89 1.86 22.52
N GLU A 817 28.13 1.76 23.02
CA GLU A 817 28.92 2.90 23.54
C GLU A 817 29.51 3.80 22.43
N GLU A 818 29.64 3.29 21.19
CA GLU A 818 30.24 4.00 20.05
C GLU A 818 29.22 4.75 19.20
N VAL A 819 27.91 4.59 19.46
CA VAL A 819 26.82 5.21 18.69
C VAL A 819 26.82 6.74 18.79
N ASP A 820 27.43 7.29 19.85
CA ASP A 820 27.54 8.72 20.09
C ASP A 820 28.75 9.40 19.42
N ASN A 821 29.64 8.63 18.76
CA ASN A 821 30.88 9.14 18.15
C ASN A 821 30.84 9.13 16.61
N LEU A 822 31.48 10.12 15.98
CA LEU A 822 31.76 10.14 14.53
C LEU A 822 32.81 9.06 14.20
N VAL A 823 32.47 8.15 13.28
CA VAL A 823 33.37 7.07 12.84
C VAL A 823 33.97 7.42 11.49
N GLU A 824 35.30 7.51 11.44
CA GLU A 824 36.05 7.77 10.23
C GLU A 824 36.27 6.46 9.45
N VAL A 825 35.91 6.44 8.16
CA VAL A 825 36.05 5.25 7.29
C VAL A 825 37.16 5.49 6.28
N HIS A 826 38.25 4.73 6.38
CA HIS A 826 39.38 4.81 5.46
C HIS A 826 39.23 3.81 4.30
N PHE A 827 39.43 4.27 3.07
CA PHE A 827 39.51 3.41 1.89
C PHE A 827 40.98 3.13 1.55
N ASN A 828 41.42 1.89 1.76
CA ASN A 828 42.68 1.42 1.18
C ASN A 828 42.45 1.06 -0.30
N ARG A 829 43.17 1.72 -1.22
CA ARG A 829 43.29 1.25 -2.61
C ARG A 829 44.12 -0.03 -2.59
N ALA A 830 43.52 -1.15 -2.97
CA ALA A 830 44.22 -2.37 -3.39
C ALA A 830 44.55 -2.29 -4.89
#